data_AF-A0A814MCC3-F1
#
_entry.id   AF-A0A814MCC3-F1
#
_cell.length_a   1.000
_cell.length_b   1.000
_cell.length_c   1.000
_cell.angle_alpha   90.00
_cell.angle_beta   90.00
_cell.angle_gamma   90.00
#
_symmetry.space_group_name_H-M   'P 1'
#
loop_
_entity.id
_entity.type
_entity.pdbx_description
1 polymer ?
#
loop_
_entity_poly.entity_id
_entity_poly.type
_entity_poly.pdbx_seq_one_letter_code
_entity_poly.pdbx_strand_id
1 'polypeptide(L)'
;MISFLRSSILSYSSTSSGNTLTVLREKEEQIQQLLDEGEKLSKTQLQHTNIIKKLRTKEKEHETQITSLNARSDKLTNELDEAKKNLQEKEENEKQLKETVKKLEKSAIHYEKECISLKSLYEDAEEQIRSTKVALENSYKEITELNKTKAATESKVVEATLSAEILLKEEIRLAVDKERIISRQEQEKLQMTIDELRHSIQRSEIQLNRREQVLRQEINDLRQRLQEAESRNEDLTQNISNATRPLLRQIENLQTTYVTQINSLEKTERQLTDRLAEMQAQYAMSVEHERVANETLLETNAKWKLAEAQLSTLKQDKTRFTAEIDILRMKLTNLEDSRQREKNQIETMQEAFTQQINSLIQEKRQLELDAELEKTKYESDLKRLQIVHDALKEQNNLFDAQSISRSSSNLESTLQQQRSRRSSGGHDTPSSFSFERSPFVPTPKPSVYETLRNTGAIAVLESLESQLKEKEGEITLLQSEIADLERTRESMARELVNLSTINEKLQQQTQNYPILNEQYKELEKRYDALLTMYGEKQEEADELRLDLADVKTLYRAQMLSLSDSYSCRLSICSSLEKLFSSNPTIPYPSHVYIYGNNNTGKSTIIKYILNKYNHTILWFDCREIYSLNMFYHTFISLLSNNIIPVMKNFNDFIRILRDLSIQDMNNNNNKKKKTKQYYFVVLHHIELLLNYDTTGHLLYLLFKLNELTLGYFHHTLILIGHQPFYQLPQMNQIEAELGVLTPITIFVPAYTRTEIVTILQNILTQQQDILPSSISQLQIIIELALQSFYIVTNDLIELKDMITMCIKDFLRSNTKKQINDDGTNHDYRILYQKEFFMQVLNSVYTRSMSIPKFLDTHTADEETTDKSSHISTINNKNNTRDLPLSAKFLLIAIYLATQNPIKYDRMLYDKQNQGKKSRRAKIMHKRTQLESSKIEYLPLSSNKSISLNRLLAIYCSLQGDTIPLTTQIYTQLSLLTSMRLIELVGSSNETGIINLNEPKYRCTSSNDYVRRVAASIDFKIDNLILV
;
A
#
# COMPACT_ATOMS: atom_id res chain seq x y z
N MET A 1 -113.92 -10.49 71.83
CA MET A 1 -113.15 -9.81 72.91
C MET A 1 -114.00 -8.58 73.30
N ILE A 2 -114.53 -8.48 74.52
CA ILE A 2 -113.82 -8.16 75.78
C ILE A 2 -113.32 -6.70 75.70
N SER A 3 -114.21 -5.72 75.93
CA SER A 3 -114.37 -4.92 77.18
C SER A 3 -113.61 -3.58 77.09
N PHE A 4 -114.06 -2.43 77.62
CA PHE A 4 -114.87 -2.15 78.82
C PHE A 4 -115.95 -1.03 78.60
N LEU A 5 -116.80 -0.76 79.61
CA LEU A 5 -117.98 0.15 79.62
C LEU A 5 -117.63 1.65 79.83
N ARG A 6 -118.51 2.67 79.65
CA ARG A 6 -120.01 2.85 79.66
C ARG A 6 -120.40 3.98 78.63
N SER A 7 -121.47 4.80 78.55
CA SER A 7 -122.80 5.15 79.19
C SER A 7 -123.46 6.29 78.32
N SER A 8 -124.72 6.77 78.38
CA SER A 8 -126.08 6.34 78.81
C SER A 8 -127.13 7.50 78.59
N ILE A 9 -128.48 7.38 78.50
CA ILE A 9 -129.41 6.40 77.87
C ILE A 9 -130.93 6.82 77.96
N LEU A 10 -131.72 6.77 76.85
CA LEU A 10 -133.21 6.48 76.71
C LEU A 10 -134.30 7.40 77.40
N SER A 11 -135.66 7.35 77.20
CA SER A 11 -136.60 6.97 76.08
C SER A 11 -138.13 7.12 76.43
N TYR A 12 -139.05 7.15 75.43
CA TYR A 12 -140.54 6.97 75.49
C TYR A 12 -141.39 8.05 76.24
N SER A 13 -142.73 8.10 76.36
CA SER A 13 -143.95 7.22 76.12
C SER A 13 -145.24 8.13 76.03
N SER A 14 -146.55 7.80 76.00
CA SER A 14 -147.54 6.77 75.50
C SER A 14 -148.99 7.24 75.94
N THR A 15 -150.21 6.67 75.82
CA THR A 15 -150.91 5.42 75.34
C THR A 15 -152.47 5.60 75.31
N SER A 16 -153.26 4.64 74.76
CA SER A 16 -154.70 4.31 75.07
C SER A 16 -155.89 4.88 74.23
N SER A 17 -157.10 4.30 74.38
CA SER A 17 -158.28 4.40 73.46
C SER A 17 -159.68 4.33 74.13
N GLY A 18 -160.74 4.82 73.45
CA GLY A 18 -162.13 4.68 73.93
C GLY A 18 -163.29 5.21 73.04
N ASN A 19 -163.19 6.42 72.48
CA ASN A 19 -164.30 7.11 71.77
C ASN A 19 -164.55 6.59 70.33
N THR A 20 -164.73 5.29 70.14
CA THR A 20 -164.61 4.58 68.84
C THR A 20 -165.38 5.15 67.65
N LEU A 21 -166.51 5.86 67.83
CA LEU A 21 -167.31 6.42 66.73
C LEU A 21 -166.92 7.85 66.30
N THR A 22 -166.49 8.72 67.22
CA THR A 22 -165.86 10.00 66.82
C THR A 22 -164.44 9.74 66.35
N VAL A 23 -163.73 8.82 67.01
CA VAL A 23 -162.43 8.31 66.60
C VAL A 23 -162.49 7.73 65.19
N LEU A 24 -163.57 7.10 64.73
CA LEU A 24 -163.67 6.66 63.33
C LEU A 24 -163.57 7.83 62.34
N ARG A 25 -164.26 8.94 62.59
CA ARG A 25 -164.22 10.12 61.71
C ARG A 25 -162.92 10.91 61.83
N GLU A 26 -162.41 11.07 63.06
CA GLU A 26 -161.06 11.62 63.30
C GLU A 26 -159.97 10.73 62.68
N LYS A 27 -160.18 9.41 62.60
CA LYS A 27 -159.31 8.47 61.90
C LYS A 27 -159.42 8.60 60.40
N GLU A 28 -160.60 8.79 59.83
CA GLU A 28 -160.77 9.06 58.39
C GLU A 28 -160.06 10.36 57.97
N GLU A 29 -160.15 11.41 58.78
CA GLU A 29 -159.47 12.69 58.54
C GLU A 29 -157.95 12.60 58.77
N GLN A 30 -157.50 11.87 59.82
CA GLN A 30 -156.09 11.49 59.98
C GLN A 30 -155.58 10.59 58.83
N ILE A 31 -156.42 9.70 58.29
CA ILE A 31 -156.06 8.83 57.15
C ILE A 31 -155.88 9.67 55.89
N GLN A 32 -156.72 10.67 55.62
CA GLN A 32 -156.48 11.59 54.51
C GLN A 32 -155.18 12.40 54.67
N GLN A 33 -154.90 12.93 55.87
CA GLN A 33 -153.64 13.65 56.11
C GLN A 33 -152.42 12.74 56.00
N LEU A 34 -152.49 11.50 56.51
CA LEU A 34 -151.44 10.47 56.39
C LEU A 34 -151.30 9.94 54.94
N LEU A 35 -152.35 9.98 54.12
CA LEU A 35 -152.27 9.66 52.70
C LEU A 35 -151.56 10.76 51.92
N ASP A 36 -151.89 12.03 52.15
CA ASP A 36 -151.22 13.18 51.52
C ASP A 36 -149.74 13.31 51.95
N GLU A 37 -149.46 13.08 53.24
CA GLU A 37 -148.11 13.05 53.78
C GLU A 37 -147.34 11.81 53.29
N GLY A 38 -148.02 10.65 53.23
CA GLY A 38 -147.51 9.42 52.66
C GLY A 38 -147.21 9.50 51.16
N GLU A 39 -147.99 10.26 50.38
CA GLU A 39 -147.73 10.46 48.95
C GLU A 39 -146.51 11.39 48.73
N LYS A 40 -146.32 12.40 49.59
CA LYS A 40 -145.13 13.26 49.62
C LYS A 40 -143.87 12.48 50.07
N LEU A 41 -143.99 11.63 51.09
CA LEU A 41 -142.94 10.71 51.51
C LEU A 41 -142.60 9.69 50.41
N SER A 42 -143.60 9.11 49.74
CA SER A 42 -143.42 8.22 48.60
C SER A 42 -142.63 8.91 47.47
N LYS A 43 -143.05 10.11 47.06
CA LYS A 43 -142.39 10.89 45.99
C LYS A 43 -140.94 11.25 46.35
N THR A 44 -140.67 11.69 47.58
CA THR A 44 -139.31 12.01 48.04
C THR A 44 -138.44 10.76 48.22
N GLN A 45 -138.97 9.67 48.77
CA GLN A 45 -138.25 8.40 48.91
C GLN A 45 -137.94 7.76 47.55
N LEU A 46 -138.83 7.88 46.56
CA LEU A 46 -138.59 7.42 45.19
C LEU A 46 -137.52 8.29 44.49
N GLN A 47 -137.55 9.62 44.69
CA GLN A 47 -136.47 10.51 44.25
C GLN A 47 -135.12 10.14 44.89
N HIS A 48 -135.05 9.98 46.21
CA HIS A 48 -133.83 9.54 46.90
C HIS A 48 -133.36 8.16 46.44
N THR A 49 -134.26 7.21 46.20
CA THR A 49 -133.91 5.88 45.68
C THR A 49 -133.32 5.95 44.26
N ASN A 50 -133.86 6.82 43.41
CA ASN A 50 -133.32 7.07 42.07
C ASN A 50 -131.99 7.83 42.09
N ILE A 51 -131.80 8.75 43.04
CA ILE A 51 -130.53 9.44 43.28
C ILE A 51 -129.48 8.44 43.77
N ILE A 52 -129.81 7.58 44.74
CA ILE A 52 -128.92 6.52 45.26
C ILE A 52 -128.55 5.52 44.14
N LYS A 53 -129.47 5.16 43.25
CA LYS A 53 -129.15 4.34 42.06
C LYS A 53 -128.18 5.06 41.12
N LYS A 54 -128.42 6.34 40.80
CA LYS A 54 -127.52 7.15 39.94
C LYS A 54 -126.15 7.42 40.59
N LEU A 55 -126.08 7.52 41.90
CA LEU A 55 -124.83 7.60 42.64
C LEU A 55 -124.08 6.27 42.58
N ARG A 56 -124.75 5.14 42.82
CA ARG A 56 -124.13 3.80 42.74
C ARG A 56 -123.68 3.37 41.34
N THR A 57 -124.32 3.86 40.27
CA THR A 57 -123.79 3.65 38.91
C THR A 57 -122.54 4.49 38.68
N LYS A 58 -122.56 5.77 39.05
CA LYS A 58 -121.37 6.65 38.99
C LYS A 58 -120.22 6.17 39.87
N GLU A 59 -120.53 5.63 41.05
CA GLU A 59 -119.56 5.04 41.97
C GLU A 59 -118.83 3.87 41.30
N LYS A 60 -119.57 2.96 40.64
CA LYS A 60 -118.97 1.86 39.85
C LYS A 60 -118.26 2.31 38.57
N GLU A 61 -118.76 3.34 37.89
CA GLU A 61 -118.09 3.99 36.76
C GLU A 61 -116.76 4.62 37.21
N HIS A 62 -116.71 5.23 38.39
CA HIS A 62 -115.50 5.78 38.99
C HIS A 62 -114.58 4.69 39.55
N GLU A 63 -115.07 3.60 40.15
CA GLU A 63 -114.26 2.44 40.54
C GLU A 63 -113.57 1.81 39.33
N THR A 64 -114.30 1.62 38.21
CA THR A 64 -113.74 1.06 36.97
C THR A 64 -112.78 2.03 36.27
N GLN A 65 -113.03 3.35 36.34
CA GLN A 65 -112.07 4.38 35.93
C GLN A 65 -110.82 4.37 36.83
N ILE A 66 -110.95 4.27 38.15
CA ILE A 66 -109.82 4.23 39.10
C ILE A 66 -108.99 2.97 38.87
N THR A 67 -109.60 1.79 38.72
CA THR A 67 -108.83 0.55 38.45
C THR A 67 -108.12 0.58 37.10
N SER A 68 -108.71 1.18 36.06
CA SER A 68 -108.07 1.32 34.74
C SER A 68 -107.02 2.43 34.70
N LEU A 69 -107.18 3.51 35.48
CA LEU A 69 -106.16 4.53 35.68
C LEU A 69 -104.98 4.01 36.51
N ASN A 70 -105.23 3.22 37.57
CA ASN A 70 -104.17 2.57 38.35
C ASN A 70 -103.40 1.57 37.48
N ALA A 71 -104.08 0.67 36.77
CA ALA A 71 -103.42 -0.27 35.85
C ALA A 71 -102.69 0.41 34.67
N ARG A 72 -103.02 1.68 34.37
CA ARG A 72 -102.25 2.53 33.44
C ARG A 72 -101.07 3.20 34.13
N SER A 73 -101.23 3.64 35.38
CA SER A 73 -100.15 4.15 36.22
C SER A 73 -99.07 3.09 36.42
N ASP A 74 -99.45 1.85 36.78
CA ASP A 74 -98.53 0.73 37.02
C ASP A 74 -97.70 0.38 35.77
N LYS A 75 -98.33 0.44 34.58
CA LYS A 75 -97.62 0.29 33.30
C LYS A 75 -96.66 1.44 33.04
N LEU A 76 -97.11 2.69 33.23
CA LEU A 76 -96.27 3.86 33.06
C LEU A 76 -95.11 3.91 34.07
N THR A 77 -95.27 3.40 35.29
CA THR A 77 -94.15 3.27 36.25
C THR A 77 -93.17 2.19 35.84
N ASN A 78 -93.63 1.06 35.31
CA ASN A 78 -92.75 0.01 34.81
C ASN A 78 -91.96 0.48 33.57
N GLU A 79 -92.63 1.10 32.60
CA GLU A 79 -92.01 1.73 31.42
C GLU A 79 -91.00 2.83 31.84
N LEU A 80 -91.33 3.63 32.86
CA LEU A 80 -90.44 4.65 33.43
C LEU A 80 -89.22 4.04 34.14
N ASP A 81 -89.38 2.92 34.86
CA ASP A 81 -88.27 2.26 35.57
C ASP A 81 -87.37 1.44 34.63
N GLU A 82 -87.92 0.85 33.57
CA GLU A 82 -87.12 0.33 32.45
C GLU A 82 -86.38 1.46 31.72
N ALA A 83 -87.03 2.59 31.47
CA ALA A 83 -86.38 3.77 30.89
C ALA A 83 -85.26 4.32 31.79
N LYS A 84 -85.42 4.33 33.12
CA LYS A 84 -84.37 4.69 34.08
C LYS A 84 -83.18 3.73 34.03
N LYS A 85 -83.41 2.41 33.98
CA LYS A 85 -82.32 1.42 33.84
C LYS A 85 -81.55 1.61 32.54
N ASN A 86 -82.27 1.70 31.42
CA ASN A 86 -81.69 1.98 30.10
C ASN A 86 -80.92 3.32 30.05
N LEU A 87 -81.33 4.31 30.87
CA LEU A 87 -80.62 5.58 31.02
C LEU A 87 -79.37 5.44 31.91
N GLN A 88 -79.44 4.69 33.01
CA GLN A 88 -78.27 4.40 33.87
C GLN A 88 -77.20 3.60 33.12
N GLU A 89 -77.58 2.55 32.39
CA GLU A 89 -76.66 1.79 31.53
C GLU A 89 -76.03 2.69 30.46
N LYS A 90 -76.79 3.62 29.88
CA LYS A 90 -76.25 4.62 28.93
C LYS A 90 -75.33 5.63 29.60
N GLU A 91 -75.62 6.10 30.81
CA GLU A 91 -74.70 6.96 31.57
C GLU A 91 -73.40 6.23 31.94
N GLU A 92 -73.45 4.94 32.27
CA GLU A 92 -72.25 4.15 32.57
C GLU A 92 -71.41 3.92 31.32
N ASN A 93 -72.04 3.58 30.19
CA ASN A 93 -71.37 3.52 28.90
C ASN A 93 -70.80 4.91 28.49
N GLU A 94 -71.51 6.00 28.74
CA GLU A 94 -71.00 7.36 28.48
C GLU A 94 -69.83 7.73 29.40
N LYS A 95 -69.83 7.28 30.67
CA LYS A 95 -68.69 7.43 31.60
C LYS A 95 -67.47 6.63 31.10
N GLN A 96 -67.67 5.39 30.65
CA GLN A 96 -66.61 4.57 30.06
C GLN A 96 -66.05 5.19 28.77
N LEU A 97 -66.90 5.70 27.88
CA LEU A 97 -66.50 6.42 26.67
C LEU A 97 -65.75 7.73 27.00
N LYS A 98 -66.19 8.49 28.02
CA LYS A 98 -65.46 9.67 28.52
C LYS A 98 -64.10 9.30 29.11
N GLU A 99 -63.93 8.10 29.66
CA GLU A 99 -62.63 7.61 30.11
C GLU A 99 -61.72 7.12 28.98
N THR A 100 -62.24 6.43 27.96
CA THR A 100 -61.43 6.02 26.81
C THR A 100 -61.01 7.24 25.99
N VAL A 101 -61.89 8.22 25.79
CA VAL A 101 -61.55 9.53 25.21
C VAL A 101 -60.45 10.21 26.03
N LYS A 102 -60.56 10.31 27.36
CA LYS A 102 -59.49 10.89 28.21
C LYS A 102 -58.17 10.12 28.20
N LYS A 103 -58.18 8.81 27.90
CA LYS A 103 -56.98 8.00 27.71
C LYS A 103 -56.35 8.30 26.33
N LEU A 104 -57.17 8.43 25.29
CA LEU A 104 -56.75 8.80 23.93
C LEU A 104 -56.25 10.26 23.84
N GLU A 105 -56.90 11.21 24.51
CA GLU A 105 -56.43 12.59 24.64
C GLU A 105 -55.03 12.65 25.27
N LYS A 106 -54.78 11.86 26.32
CA LYS A 106 -53.48 11.79 26.98
C LYS A 106 -52.40 11.19 26.08
N SER A 107 -52.69 10.14 25.31
CA SER A 107 -51.73 9.61 24.34
C SER A 107 -51.51 10.54 23.16
N ALA A 108 -52.55 11.23 22.66
CA ALA A 108 -52.40 12.25 21.64
C ALA A 108 -51.48 13.39 22.10
N ILE A 109 -51.69 13.94 23.29
CA ILE A 109 -50.82 14.98 23.88
C ILE A 109 -49.38 14.46 24.13
N HIS A 110 -49.21 13.16 24.39
CA HIS A 110 -47.89 12.55 24.50
C HIS A 110 -47.17 12.49 23.14
N TYR A 111 -47.84 12.00 22.10
CA TYR A 111 -47.29 11.91 20.76
C TYR A 111 -47.09 13.29 20.10
N GLU A 112 -47.92 14.29 20.42
CA GLU A 112 -47.71 15.68 20.01
C GLU A 112 -46.41 16.24 20.61
N LYS A 113 -46.16 16.00 21.91
CA LYS A 113 -44.91 16.42 22.58
C LYS A 113 -43.69 15.70 22.01
N GLU A 114 -43.78 14.40 21.75
CA GLU A 114 -42.70 13.66 21.09
C GLU A 114 -42.45 14.19 19.67
N CYS A 115 -43.50 14.39 18.86
CA CYS A 115 -43.39 15.01 17.54
C CYS A 115 -42.79 16.42 17.58
N ILE A 116 -43.08 17.23 18.61
CA ILE A 116 -42.46 18.54 18.80
C ILE A 116 -40.96 18.39 19.14
N SER A 117 -40.60 17.49 20.05
CA SER A 117 -39.19 17.25 20.43
C SER A 117 -38.35 16.67 19.28
N LEU A 118 -38.94 15.79 18.47
CA LEU A 118 -38.30 15.22 17.28
C LEU A 118 -38.16 16.28 16.18
N LYS A 119 -39.10 17.22 16.05
CA LYS A 119 -38.97 18.37 15.15
C LYS A 119 -37.85 19.31 15.57
N SER A 120 -37.75 19.68 16.85
CA SER A 120 -36.64 20.53 17.31
C SER A 120 -35.29 19.85 17.14
N LEU A 121 -35.17 18.55 17.44
CA LEU A 121 -33.94 17.79 17.21
C LEU A 121 -33.59 17.65 15.70
N TYR A 122 -34.60 17.60 14.82
CA TYR A 122 -34.41 17.59 13.38
C TYR A 122 -33.98 18.98 12.86
N GLU A 123 -34.56 20.06 13.39
CA GLU A 123 -34.18 21.45 13.08
C GLU A 123 -32.75 21.76 13.55
N ASP A 124 -32.38 21.39 14.79
CA ASP A 124 -31.01 21.46 15.32
C ASP A 124 -30.01 20.70 14.43
N ALA A 125 -30.39 19.50 13.97
CA ALA A 125 -29.56 18.69 13.08
C ALA A 125 -29.43 19.31 11.68
N GLU A 126 -30.49 19.91 11.13
CA GLU A 126 -30.41 20.67 9.88
C GLU A 126 -29.52 21.91 10.03
N GLU A 127 -29.55 22.64 11.14
CA GLU A 127 -28.66 23.79 11.36
C GLU A 127 -27.19 23.37 11.53
N GLN A 128 -26.92 22.23 12.18
CA GLN A 128 -25.58 21.63 12.22
C GLN A 128 -25.11 21.19 10.81
N ILE A 129 -25.99 20.61 9.99
CA ILE A 129 -25.69 20.23 8.60
C ILE A 129 -25.48 21.47 7.71
N ARG A 130 -26.22 22.57 7.92
CA ARG A 130 -26.06 23.83 7.17
C ARG A 130 -24.76 24.53 7.56
N SER A 131 -24.46 24.67 8.85
CA SER A 131 -23.24 25.32 9.34
C SER A 131 -21.97 24.55 8.97
N THR A 132 -21.97 23.22 9.08
CA THR A 132 -20.84 22.39 8.60
C THR A 132 -20.65 22.48 7.09
N LYS A 133 -21.72 22.50 6.28
CA LYS A 133 -21.63 22.75 4.83
C LYS A 133 -20.99 24.11 4.51
N VAL A 134 -21.41 25.19 5.19
CA VAL A 134 -20.84 26.54 5.01
C VAL A 134 -19.36 26.59 5.40
N ALA A 135 -18.97 25.98 6.52
CA ALA A 135 -17.57 25.88 6.93
C ALA A 135 -16.72 25.09 5.90
N LEU A 136 -17.27 24.00 5.37
CA LEU A 136 -16.61 23.14 4.38
C LEU A 136 -16.46 23.87 3.03
N GLU A 137 -17.50 24.57 2.56
CA GLU A 137 -17.40 25.46 1.40
C GLU A 137 -16.34 26.56 1.57
N ASN A 138 -16.25 27.18 2.75
CA ASN A 138 -15.26 28.22 3.01
C ASN A 138 -13.84 27.64 3.01
N SER A 139 -13.63 26.45 3.58
CA SER A 139 -12.35 25.75 3.48
C SER A 139 -11.96 25.44 2.03
N TYR A 140 -12.91 25.09 1.15
CA TYR A 140 -12.62 24.92 -0.28
C TYR A 140 -12.29 26.25 -0.96
N LYS A 141 -12.99 27.35 -0.64
CA LYS A 141 -12.68 28.69 -1.18
C LYS A 141 -11.25 29.08 -0.82
N GLU A 142 -10.88 28.99 0.46
CA GLU A 142 -9.52 29.22 0.97
C GLU A 142 -8.48 28.33 0.28
N ILE A 143 -8.74 27.03 0.13
CA ILE A 143 -7.85 26.10 -0.61
C ILE A 143 -7.69 26.53 -2.08
N THR A 144 -8.73 27.03 -2.76
CA THR A 144 -8.57 27.54 -4.13
C THR A 144 -7.78 28.84 -4.21
N GLU A 145 -7.87 29.72 -3.20
CA GLU A 145 -7.13 30.97 -3.15
C GLU A 145 -5.67 30.75 -2.75
N LEU A 146 -5.39 29.83 -1.83
CA LEU A 146 -4.04 29.35 -1.52
C LEU A 146 -3.39 28.66 -2.73
N ASN A 147 -4.12 27.86 -3.50
CA ASN A 147 -3.59 27.27 -4.73
C ASN A 147 -3.34 28.30 -5.84
N LYS A 148 -4.21 29.31 -6.01
CA LYS A 148 -3.99 30.42 -6.96
C LYS A 148 -2.79 31.27 -6.58
N THR A 149 -2.66 31.65 -5.30
CA THR A 149 -1.53 32.45 -4.81
C THR A 149 -0.23 31.67 -4.87
N LYS A 150 -0.24 30.38 -4.50
CA LYS A 150 0.89 29.46 -4.67
C LYS A 150 1.36 29.39 -6.12
N ALA A 151 0.45 29.11 -7.07
CA ALA A 151 0.79 29.08 -8.50
C ALA A 151 1.36 30.42 -9.01
N ALA A 152 0.82 31.55 -8.54
CA ALA A 152 1.33 32.88 -8.87
C ALA A 152 2.71 33.18 -8.24
N THR A 153 3.05 32.61 -7.09
CA THR A 153 4.41 32.67 -6.53
C THR A 153 5.36 31.71 -7.22
N GLU A 154 4.91 30.51 -7.59
CA GLU A 154 5.73 29.51 -8.30
C GLU A 154 6.11 30.02 -9.70
N SER A 155 5.20 30.64 -10.45
CA SER A 155 5.53 31.30 -11.74
C SER A 155 6.61 32.37 -11.56
N LYS A 156 6.45 33.28 -10.59
CA LYS A 156 7.43 34.35 -10.31
C LYS A 156 8.79 33.82 -9.86
N VAL A 157 8.81 32.73 -9.08
CA VAL A 157 10.07 32.07 -8.69
C VAL A 157 10.73 31.41 -9.90
N VAL A 158 9.97 30.73 -10.77
CA VAL A 158 10.49 30.13 -12.01
C VAL A 158 11.05 31.22 -12.94
N GLU A 159 10.32 32.31 -13.17
CA GLU A 159 10.76 33.47 -13.97
C GLU A 159 12.03 34.12 -13.40
N ALA A 160 12.12 34.29 -12.08
CA ALA A 160 13.30 34.84 -11.40
C ALA A 160 14.50 33.88 -11.45
N THR A 161 14.30 32.57 -11.27
CA THR A 161 15.39 31.59 -11.38
C THR A 161 15.89 31.43 -12.81
N LEU A 162 14.99 31.43 -13.79
CA LEU A 162 15.33 31.23 -15.21
C LEU A 162 16.04 32.47 -15.78
N SER A 163 15.64 33.68 -15.39
CA SER A 163 16.36 34.90 -15.75
C SER A 163 17.74 34.99 -15.09
N ALA A 164 17.87 34.60 -13.81
CA ALA A 164 19.17 34.49 -13.14
C ALA A 164 20.08 33.41 -13.79
N GLU A 165 19.51 32.27 -14.18
CA GLU A 165 20.23 31.18 -14.85
C GLU A 165 20.71 31.59 -16.25
N ILE A 166 19.92 32.37 -17.01
CA ILE A 166 20.35 32.94 -18.29
C ILE A 166 21.54 33.88 -18.08
N LEU A 167 21.47 34.82 -17.13
CA LEU A 167 22.55 35.77 -16.85
C LEU A 167 23.85 35.05 -16.43
N LEU A 168 23.76 34.03 -15.57
CA LEU A 168 24.91 33.22 -15.18
C LEU A 168 25.48 32.41 -16.37
N LYS A 169 24.64 31.87 -17.25
CA LYS A 169 25.09 31.18 -18.47
C LYS A 169 25.77 32.13 -19.46
N GLU A 170 25.30 33.37 -19.59
CA GLU A 170 25.95 34.39 -20.41
C GLU A 170 27.28 34.86 -19.81
N GLU A 171 27.36 35.07 -18.50
CA GLU A 171 28.61 35.44 -17.82
C GLU A 171 29.66 34.31 -17.91
N ILE A 172 29.26 33.05 -17.67
CA ILE A 172 30.13 31.87 -17.85
C ILE A 172 30.57 31.73 -19.31
N ARG A 173 29.68 31.94 -20.28
CA ARG A 173 30.04 31.91 -21.70
C ARG A 173 31.05 33.01 -22.05
N LEU A 174 30.85 34.24 -21.57
CA LEU A 174 31.79 35.34 -21.78
C LEU A 174 33.14 35.10 -21.09
N ALA A 175 33.18 34.38 -19.96
CA ALA A 175 34.43 33.93 -19.34
C ALA A 175 35.12 32.86 -20.20
N VAL A 176 34.40 31.81 -20.63
CA VAL A 176 34.95 30.73 -21.47
C VAL A 176 35.48 31.26 -22.81
N ASP A 177 34.76 32.19 -23.45
CA ASP A 177 35.20 32.76 -24.73
C ASP A 177 36.40 33.72 -24.54
N LYS A 178 36.56 34.38 -23.38
CA LYS A 178 37.81 35.11 -23.02
C LYS A 178 38.99 34.16 -22.82
N GLU A 179 38.83 33.10 -22.02
CA GLU A 179 39.89 32.10 -21.78
C GLU A 179 40.33 31.41 -23.08
N ARG A 180 39.40 31.15 -24.01
CA ARG A 180 39.69 30.66 -25.36
C ARG A 180 40.51 31.65 -26.18
N ILE A 181 40.22 32.95 -26.11
CA ILE A 181 40.99 34.00 -26.80
C ILE A 181 42.40 34.09 -26.22
N ILE A 182 42.55 34.03 -24.88
CA ILE A 182 43.86 34.05 -24.20
C ILE A 182 44.68 32.81 -24.61
N SER A 183 44.10 31.61 -24.46
CA SER A 183 44.72 30.33 -24.86
C SER A 183 45.16 30.33 -26.33
N ARG A 184 44.35 30.94 -27.21
CA ARG A 184 44.68 31.07 -28.64
C ARG A 184 45.83 32.06 -28.88
N GLN A 185 45.85 33.20 -28.20
CA GLN A 185 46.96 34.15 -28.28
C GLN A 185 48.27 33.54 -27.73
N GLU A 186 48.20 32.68 -26.72
CA GLU A 186 49.36 31.93 -26.22
C GLU A 186 49.85 30.89 -27.24
N GLN A 187 48.94 30.14 -27.87
CA GLN A 187 49.28 29.22 -28.97
C GLN A 187 49.90 29.96 -30.16
N GLU A 188 49.35 31.12 -30.55
CA GLU A 188 49.86 31.93 -31.65
C GLU A 188 51.26 32.54 -31.31
N LYS A 189 51.48 33.00 -30.07
CA LYS A 189 52.81 33.42 -29.59
C LYS A 189 53.82 32.26 -29.58
N LEU A 190 53.44 31.10 -29.04
CA LEU A 190 54.29 29.91 -29.01
C LEU A 190 54.64 29.47 -30.44
N GLN A 191 53.69 29.46 -31.36
CA GLN A 191 53.92 29.13 -32.77
C GLN A 191 54.93 30.11 -33.42
N MET A 192 54.80 31.42 -33.18
CA MET A 192 55.80 32.39 -33.64
C MET A 192 57.19 32.10 -33.06
N THR A 193 57.33 31.83 -31.76
CA THR A 193 58.65 31.49 -31.18
C THR A 193 59.22 30.19 -31.74
N ILE A 194 58.38 29.20 -32.06
CA ILE A 194 58.80 27.94 -32.70
C ILE A 194 59.32 28.20 -34.12
N ASP A 195 58.66 29.05 -34.90
CA ASP A 195 59.08 29.35 -36.27
C ASP A 195 60.27 30.32 -36.32
N GLU A 196 60.40 31.25 -35.36
CA GLU A 196 61.64 32.02 -35.14
C GLU A 196 62.82 31.12 -34.78
N LEU A 197 62.63 30.15 -33.87
CA LEU A 197 63.67 29.18 -33.52
C LEU A 197 64.03 28.27 -34.70
N ARG A 198 63.06 27.81 -35.49
CA ARG A 198 63.30 27.07 -36.75
C ARG A 198 64.11 27.90 -37.74
N HIS A 199 63.76 29.17 -37.95
CA HIS A 199 64.53 30.06 -38.82
C HIS A 199 65.91 30.39 -38.25
N SER A 200 66.08 30.46 -36.93
CA SER A 200 67.38 30.61 -36.27
C SER A 200 68.27 29.37 -36.52
N ILE A 201 67.71 28.17 -36.35
CA ILE A 201 68.39 26.90 -36.65
C ILE A 201 68.78 26.85 -38.12
N GLN A 202 67.87 27.09 -39.06
CA GLN A 202 68.16 27.13 -40.51
C GLN A 202 69.25 28.15 -40.86
N ARG A 203 69.24 29.35 -40.25
CA ARG A 203 70.29 30.36 -40.42
C ARG A 203 71.64 29.84 -39.90
N SER A 204 71.66 29.16 -38.77
CA SER A 204 72.87 28.56 -38.20
C SER A 204 73.40 27.39 -39.05
N GLU A 205 72.53 26.53 -39.59
CA GLU A 205 72.88 25.45 -40.51
C GLU A 205 73.47 26.01 -41.81
N ILE A 206 72.87 27.06 -42.39
CA ILE A 206 73.41 27.74 -43.58
C ILE A 206 74.77 28.39 -43.28
N GLN A 207 74.96 28.98 -42.10
CA GLN A 207 76.25 29.53 -41.69
C GLN A 207 77.32 28.44 -41.46
N LEU A 208 76.95 27.33 -40.83
CA LEU A 208 77.84 26.18 -40.62
C LEU A 208 78.21 25.52 -41.95
N ASN A 209 77.24 25.27 -42.84
CA ASN A 209 77.48 24.73 -44.18
C ASN A 209 78.38 25.66 -45.03
N ARG A 210 78.18 26.98 -44.95
CA ARG A 210 79.09 27.95 -45.59
C ARG A 210 80.49 27.91 -44.99
N ARG A 211 80.60 27.84 -43.66
CA ARG A 211 81.90 27.73 -42.97
C ARG A 211 82.59 26.41 -43.31
N GLU A 212 81.86 25.31 -43.45
CA GLU A 212 82.40 24.02 -43.86
C GLU A 212 82.82 24.03 -45.34
N GLN A 213 82.06 24.68 -46.23
CA GLN A 213 82.46 24.91 -47.63
C GLN A 213 83.73 25.75 -47.72
N VAL A 214 83.84 26.83 -46.95
CA VAL A 214 85.07 27.64 -46.85
C VAL A 214 86.22 26.82 -46.28
N LEU A 215 86.03 26.05 -45.21
CA LEU A 215 87.08 25.17 -44.66
C LEU A 215 87.48 24.05 -45.64
N ARG A 216 86.55 23.51 -46.43
CA ARG A 216 86.84 22.54 -47.50
C ARG A 216 87.62 23.19 -48.66
N GLN A 217 87.29 24.44 -49.01
CA GLN A 217 88.07 25.24 -49.95
C GLN A 217 89.46 25.54 -49.40
N GLU A 218 89.58 26.03 -48.17
CA GLU A 218 90.87 26.25 -47.47
C GLU A 218 91.69 24.97 -47.38
N ILE A 219 91.10 23.79 -47.12
CA ILE A 219 91.80 22.50 -47.13
C ILE A 219 92.30 22.13 -48.54
N ASN A 220 91.54 22.43 -49.59
CA ASN A 220 91.96 22.20 -50.98
C ASN A 220 93.04 23.20 -51.41
N ASP A 221 92.89 24.48 -51.09
CA ASP A 221 93.89 25.53 -51.23
C ASP A 221 95.17 25.20 -50.47
N LEU A 222 95.08 24.67 -49.25
CA LEU A 222 96.22 24.25 -48.45
C LEU A 222 96.88 22.99 -49.02
N ARG A 223 96.11 22.05 -49.59
CA ARG A 223 96.66 20.89 -50.32
C ARG A 223 97.37 21.31 -51.59
N GLN A 224 96.77 22.19 -52.39
CA GLN A 224 97.39 22.74 -53.59
C GLN A 224 98.62 23.57 -53.22
N ARG A 225 98.54 24.45 -52.21
CA ARG A 225 99.70 25.21 -51.72
C ARG A 225 100.76 24.33 -51.06
N LEU A 226 100.41 23.17 -50.52
CA LEU A 226 101.36 22.19 -50.00
C LEU A 226 102.05 21.48 -51.16
N GLN A 227 101.33 21.03 -52.18
CA GLN A 227 101.91 20.47 -53.41
C GLN A 227 102.80 21.50 -54.14
N GLU A 228 102.35 22.76 -54.25
CA GLU A 228 103.14 23.87 -54.77
C GLU A 228 104.25 24.33 -53.81
N ALA A 229 104.22 23.98 -52.52
CA ALA A 229 105.30 24.28 -51.56
C ALA A 229 106.24 23.10 -51.34
N GLU A 230 105.86 21.90 -51.80
CA GLU A 230 106.75 20.78 -52.05
C GLU A 230 107.53 21.06 -53.33
N SER A 231 106.86 21.39 -54.45
CA SER A 231 107.57 21.85 -55.66
C SER A 231 108.37 23.13 -55.40
N ARG A 232 107.79 24.13 -54.72
CA ARG A 232 108.57 25.32 -54.31
C ARG A 232 109.56 25.03 -53.17
N ASN A 233 109.57 23.87 -52.50
CA ASN A 233 110.70 23.47 -51.65
C ASN A 233 111.79 22.80 -52.48
N GLU A 234 111.45 22.07 -53.54
CA GLU A 234 112.43 21.61 -54.54
C GLU A 234 113.10 22.81 -55.22
N ASP A 235 112.34 23.89 -55.51
CA ASP A 235 112.87 25.17 -55.98
C ASP A 235 113.58 25.99 -54.87
N LEU A 236 113.07 26.04 -53.64
CA LEU A 236 113.68 26.82 -52.55
C LEU A 236 114.93 26.15 -51.97
N THR A 237 115.07 24.83 -52.06
CA THR A 237 116.34 24.14 -51.77
C THR A 237 117.45 24.64 -52.72
N GLN A 238 117.09 25.16 -53.90
CA GLN A 238 118.01 25.84 -54.82
C GLN A 238 118.14 27.36 -54.55
N ASN A 239 117.20 27.98 -53.82
CA ASN A 239 117.08 29.44 -53.67
C ASN A 239 117.15 29.96 -52.21
N ILE A 240 117.56 29.13 -51.23
CA ILE A 240 117.90 29.57 -49.86
C ILE A 240 119.22 30.37 -49.89
N SER A 241 119.10 31.65 -50.23
CA SER A 241 120.18 32.65 -50.14
C SER A 241 119.68 34.05 -49.77
N ASN A 242 118.42 34.40 -50.08
CA ASN A 242 117.90 35.77 -50.02
C ASN A 242 116.87 36.00 -48.90
N ALA A 243 117.28 35.84 -47.63
CA ALA A 243 116.43 36.06 -46.46
C ALA A 243 116.85 37.31 -45.66
N THR A 244 116.00 38.35 -45.58
CA THR A 244 115.89 39.34 -44.47
C THR A 244 114.74 40.34 -44.70
N ARG A 245 113.47 39.92 -44.61
CA ARG A 245 112.31 40.85 -44.62
C ARG A 245 111.08 40.54 -43.73
N PRO A 246 110.87 39.35 -43.12
CA PRO A 246 109.59 39.05 -42.46
C PRO A 246 109.42 39.66 -41.05
N LEU A 247 110.51 39.92 -40.32
CA LEU A 247 110.45 40.26 -38.87
C LEU A 247 109.66 41.54 -38.54
N LEU A 248 109.76 42.60 -39.35
CA LEU A 248 109.00 43.83 -39.12
C LEU A 248 107.48 43.61 -39.23
N ARG A 249 107.05 42.79 -40.19
CA ARG A 249 105.64 42.47 -40.46
C ARG A 249 104.98 41.69 -39.32
N GLN A 250 105.79 41.00 -38.51
CA GLN A 250 105.33 40.19 -37.39
C GLN A 250 104.93 41.04 -36.17
N ILE A 251 105.56 42.20 -35.98
CA ILE A 251 105.26 43.15 -34.89
C ILE A 251 103.94 43.89 -35.16
N GLU A 252 103.74 44.35 -36.40
CA GLU A 252 102.52 45.04 -36.86
C GLU A 252 101.27 44.13 -36.77
N ASN A 253 101.42 42.85 -37.12
CA ASN A 253 100.39 41.83 -36.94
C ASN A 253 100.03 41.60 -35.45
N LEU A 254 101.01 41.65 -34.53
CA LEU A 254 100.74 41.48 -33.09
C LEU A 254 100.00 42.69 -32.49
N GLN A 255 100.35 43.92 -32.91
CA GLN A 255 99.63 45.11 -32.44
C GLN A 255 98.16 45.12 -32.90
N THR A 256 97.88 44.71 -34.14
CA THR A 256 96.52 44.61 -34.67
C THR A 256 95.70 43.46 -34.04
N THR A 257 96.33 42.36 -33.60
CA THR A 257 95.61 41.32 -32.83
C THR A 257 95.26 41.78 -31.41
N TYR A 258 96.10 42.56 -30.74
CA TYR A 258 95.76 43.14 -29.43
C TYR A 258 94.58 44.14 -29.51
N VAL A 259 94.58 45.04 -30.49
CA VAL A 259 93.48 46.00 -30.68
C VAL A 259 92.17 45.29 -31.00
N THR A 260 92.19 44.22 -31.79
CA THR A 260 90.96 43.45 -32.10
C THR A 260 90.47 42.60 -30.92
N GLN A 261 91.36 42.13 -30.03
CA GLN A 261 90.98 41.49 -28.77
C GLN A 261 90.32 42.46 -27.77
N ILE A 262 90.86 43.68 -27.60
CA ILE A 262 90.22 44.69 -26.74
C ILE A 262 88.82 45.02 -27.24
N ASN A 263 88.67 45.23 -28.55
CA ASN A 263 87.37 45.47 -29.20
C ASN A 263 86.41 44.28 -29.15
N SER A 264 86.87 43.04 -28.91
CA SER A 264 85.99 41.89 -28.69
C SER A 264 85.55 41.79 -27.22
N LEU A 265 86.44 42.10 -26.28
CA LEU A 265 86.14 42.15 -24.85
C LEU A 265 85.09 43.23 -24.54
N GLU A 266 85.26 44.46 -25.04
CA GLU A 266 84.25 45.53 -24.89
C GLU A 266 82.88 45.13 -25.46
N LYS A 267 82.84 44.36 -26.55
CA LYS A 267 81.57 43.87 -27.12
C LYS A 267 80.92 42.82 -26.24
N THR A 268 81.70 41.90 -25.66
CA THR A 268 81.17 40.93 -24.70
C THR A 268 80.75 41.59 -23.39
N GLU A 269 81.45 42.62 -22.92
CA GLU A 269 81.08 43.39 -21.73
C GLU A 269 79.75 44.11 -21.94
N ARG A 270 79.58 44.83 -23.06
CA ARG A 270 78.30 45.47 -23.42
C ARG A 270 77.15 44.46 -23.56
N GLN A 271 77.38 43.34 -24.24
CA GLN A 271 76.39 42.25 -24.32
C GLN A 271 76.01 41.67 -22.95
N LEU A 272 76.95 41.64 -21.99
CA LEU A 272 76.68 41.22 -20.62
C LEU A 272 75.94 42.30 -19.83
N THR A 273 76.24 43.59 -19.98
CA THR A 273 75.50 44.67 -19.33
C THR A 273 74.08 44.82 -19.87
N ASP A 274 73.91 44.72 -21.19
CA ASP A 274 72.60 44.79 -21.85
C ASP A 274 71.71 43.63 -21.39
N ARG A 275 72.26 42.41 -21.39
CA ARG A 275 71.56 41.22 -20.86
C ARG A 275 71.26 41.33 -19.36
N LEU A 276 72.14 41.95 -18.56
CA LEU A 276 71.90 42.16 -17.14
C LEU A 276 70.74 43.15 -16.93
N ALA A 277 70.68 44.23 -17.72
CA ALA A 277 69.57 45.17 -17.72
C ALA A 277 68.24 44.53 -18.19
N GLU A 278 68.26 43.70 -19.25
CA GLU A 278 67.09 42.93 -19.69
C GLU A 278 66.58 41.98 -18.59
N MET A 279 67.48 41.23 -17.94
CA MET A 279 67.12 40.33 -16.83
C MET A 279 66.60 41.10 -15.61
N GLN A 280 67.11 42.30 -15.32
CA GLN A 280 66.57 43.19 -14.27
C GLN A 280 65.17 43.71 -14.62
N ALA A 281 64.92 44.09 -15.87
CA ALA A 281 63.60 44.51 -16.34
C ALA A 281 62.58 43.36 -16.29
N GLN A 282 62.97 42.15 -16.74
CA GLN A 282 62.14 40.94 -16.63
C GLN A 282 61.83 40.58 -15.17
N TYR A 283 62.82 40.69 -14.27
CA TYR A 283 62.59 40.48 -12.84
C TYR A 283 61.61 41.51 -12.25
N ALA A 284 61.75 42.79 -12.58
CA ALA A 284 60.83 43.84 -12.13
C ALA A 284 59.39 43.61 -12.63
N MET A 285 59.21 43.22 -13.89
CA MET A 285 57.89 42.84 -14.43
C MET A 285 57.32 41.60 -13.72
N SER A 286 58.15 40.59 -13.44
CA SER A 286 57.72 39.39 -12.70
C SER A 286 57.25 39.69 -11.29
N VAL A 287 57.92 40.61 -10.58
CA VAL A 287 57.51 41.05 -9.23
C VAL A 287 56.19 41.83 -9.26
N GLU A 288 55.97 42.67 -10.27
CA GLU A 288 54.70 43.39 -10.41
C GLU A 288 53.53 42.46 -10.82
N HIS A 289 53.80 41.46 -11.67
CA HIS A 289 52.83 40.39 -11.94
C HIS A 289 52.50 39.57 -10.68
N GLU A 290 53.50 39.25 -9.84
CA GLU A 290 53.26 38.62 -8.53
C GLU A 290 52.45 39.52 -7.59
N ARG A 291 52.67 40.86 -7.62
CA ARG A 291 51.89 41.82 -6.83
C ARG A 291 50.41 41.81 -7.23
N VAL A 292 50.10 41.91 -8.53
CA VAL A 292 48.73 41.89 -9.06
C VAL A 292 48.05 40.53 -8.87
N ALA A 293 48.80 39.42 -8.99
CA ALA A 293 48.30 38.09 -8.70
C ALA A 293 47.92 37.91 -7.21
N ASN A 294 48.70 38.50 -6.30
CA ASN A 294 48.39 38.50 -4.87
C ASN A 294 47.17 39.39 -4.54
N GLU A 295 47.02 40.56 -5.16
CA GLU A 295 45.84 41.43 -4.98
C GLU A 295 44.55 40.74 -5.45
N THR A 296 44.57 40.11 -6.63
CA THR A 296 43.42 39.35 -7.14
C THR A 296 43.13 38.07 -6.32
N LEU A 297 44.16 37.42 -5.75
CA LEU A 297 43.98 36.34 -4.76
C LEU A 297 43.32 36.84 -3.47
N LEU A 298 43.66 38.04 -2.98
CA LEU A 298 43.02 38.62 -1.79
C LEU A 298 41.55 38.97 -2.05
N GLU A 299 41.23 39.56 -3.21
CA GLU A 299 39.84 39.82 -3.60
C GLU A 299 39.00 38.54 -3.74
N THR A 300 39.53 37.52 -4.42
CA THR A 300 38.81 36.26 -4.62
C THR A 300 38.64 35.49 -3.31
N ASN A 301 39.62 35.55 -2.40
CA ASN A 301 39.52 35.02 -1.04
C ASN A 301 38.46 35.77 -0.20
N ALA A 302 38.34 37.09 -0.35
CA ALA A 302 37.27 37.87 0.28
C ALA A 302 35.88 37.50 -0.26
N LYS A 303 35.73 37.39 -1.60
CA LYS A 303 34.49 36.92 -2.26
C LYS A 303 34.13 35.49 -1.80
N TRP A 304 35.10 34.59 -1.70
CA TRP A 304 34.92 33.22 -1.21
C TRP A 304 34.42 33.17 0.24
N LYS A 305 35.00 33.97 1.16
CA LYS A 305 34.53 34.08 2.55
C LYS A 305 33.11 34.61 2.69
N LEU A 306 32.71 35.56 1.83
CA LEU A 306 31.34 36.07 1.80
C LEU A 306 30.36 34.98 1.32
N ALA A 307 30.72 34.20 0.30
CA ALA A 307 29.94 33.06 -0.16
C ALA A 307 29.88 31.92 0.90
N GLU A 308 30.97 31.65 1.62
CA GLU A 308 30.99 30.69 2.72
C GLU A 308 30.06 31.14 3.87
N ALA A 309 30.04 32.43 4.20
CA ALA A 309 29.12 33.00 5.18
C ALA A 309 27.64 32.84 4.73
N GLN A 310 27.32 33.12 3.47
CA GLN A 310 25.98 32.91 2.90
C GLN A 310 25.58 31.43 2.89
N LEU A 311 26.51 30.52 2.58
CA LEU A 311 26.28 29.08 2.70
C LEU A 311 26.07 28.64 4.15
N SER A 312 26.65 29.34 5.14
CA SER A 312 26.42 29.06 6.56
C SER A 312 25.02 29.48 7.03
N THR A 313 24.50 30.63 6.59
CA THR A 313 23.14 31.06 6.92
C THR A 313 22.09 30.20 6.22
N LEU A 314 22.27 29.91 4.93
CA LEU A 314 21.38 29.01 4.19
C LEU A 314 21.35 27.58 4.78
N LYS A 315 22.46 27.10 5.36
CA LYS A 315 22.47 25.83 6.12
C LYS A 315 21.66 25.94 7.43
N GLN A 316 21.78 27.03 8.17
CA GLN A 316 20.99 27.26 9.39
C GLN A 316 19.50 27.33 9.07
N ASP A 317 19.10 28.09 8.05
CA ASP A 317 17.69 28.21 7.66
C ASP A 317 17.14 26.89 7.11
N LYS A 318 17.94 26.12 6.35
CA LYS A 318 17.58 24.74 6.00
C LYS A 318 17.32 23.87 7.24
N THR A 319 18.15 23.95 8.28
CA THR A 319 17.92 23.18 9.52
C THR A 319 16.68 23.65 10.30
N ARG A 320 16.33 24.94 10.25
CA ARG A 320 15.09 25.48 10.82
C ARG A 320 13.86 24.92 10.09
N PHE A 321 13.83 25.01 8.76
CA PHE A 321 12.71 24.51 7.97
C PHE A 321 12.55 22.98 8.06
N THR A 322 13.64 22.20 8.19
CA THR A 322 13.49 20.75 8.46
C THR A 322 12.86 20.48 9.82
N ALA A 323 13.26 21.21 10.88
CA ALA A 323 12.67 21.05 12.20
C ALA A 323 11.18 21.45 12.22
N GLU A 324 10.81 22.51 11.49
CA GLU A 324 9.41 22.92 11.33
C GLU A 324 8.58 21.88 10.56
N ILE A 325 9.13 21.32 9.47
CA ILE A 325 8.50 20.21 8.73
C ILE A 325 8.29 18.99 9.63
N ASP A 326 9.26 18.63 10.47
CA ASP A 326 9.13 17.47 11.35
C ASP A 326 8.14 17.73 12.51
N ILE A 327 8.04 18.96 13.03
CA ILE A 327 6.97 19.38 13.95
C ILE A 327 5.59 19.29 13.27
N LEU A 328 5.47 19.72 12.01
CA LEU A 328 4.22 19.61 11.24
C LEU A 328 3.84 18.15 10.95
N ARG A 329 4.82 17.28 10.69
CA ARG A 329 4.61 15.83 10.55
C ARG A 329 4.11 15.21 11.86
N MET A 330 4.72 15.54 13.00
CA MET A 330 4.24 15.06 14.31
C MET A 330 2.82 15.56 14.62
N LYS A 331 2.45 16.77 14.20
CA LYS A 331 1.06 17.25 14.30
C LYS A 331 0.11 16.47 13.40
N LEU A 332 0.51 16.15 12.16
CA LEU A 332 -0.27 15.32 11.26
C LEU A 332 -0.48 13.91 11.82
N THR A 333 0.58 13.22 12.27
CA THR A 333 0.43 11.87 12.85
C THR A 333 -0.47 11.87 14.07
N ASN A 334 -0.39 12.88 14.94
CA ASN A 334 -1.27 13.00 16.11
C ASN A 334 -2.75 13.21 15.75
N LEU A 335 -3.03 13.91 14.64
CA LEU A 335 -4.39 14.11 14.11
C LEU A 335 -4.91 12.89 13.33
N GLU A 336 -4.03 12.15 12.66
CA GLU A 336 -4.37 10.87 12.04
C GLU A 336 -4.69 9.81 13.12
N ASP A 337 -3.93 9.80 14.22
CA ASP A 337 -4.18 8.98 15.41
C ASP A 337 -5.52 9.31 16.08
N SER A 338 -5.85 10.60 16.28
CA SER A 338 -7.14 10.98 16.87
C SER A 338 -8.30 10.58 15.96
N ARG A 339 -8.18 10.85 14.64
CA ARG A 339 -9.18 10.44 13.65
C ARG A 339 -9.35 8.92 13.56
N GLN A 340 -8.28 8.13 13.77
CA GLN A 340 -8.39 6.67 13.87
C GLN A 340 -9.15 6.25 15.14
N ARG A 341 -8.87 6.86 16.29
CA ARG A 341 -9.60 6.56 17.54
C ARG A 341 -11.09 6.91 17.43
N GLU A 342 -11.42 8.06 16.84
CA GLU A 342 -12.79 8.49 16.56
C GLU A 342 -13.50 7.53 15.58
N LYS A 343 -12.83 7.09 14.51
CA LYS A 343 -13.35 6.06 13.60
C LYS A 343 -13.65 4.74 14.31
N ASN A 344 -12.70 4.22 15.09
CA ASN A 344 -12.89 2.96 15.81
C ASN A 344 -14.03 3.05 16.84
N GLN A 345 -14.24 4.24 17.44
CA GLN A 345 -15.41 4.50 18.30
C GLN A 345 -16.72 4.49 17.49
N ILE A 346 -16.76 5.10 16.31
CA ILE A 346 -17.92 5.06 15.42
C ILE A 346 -18.22 3.63 14.94
N GLU A 347 -17.19 2.86 14.57
CA GLU A 347 -17.31 1.47 14.13
C GLU A 347 -17.84 0.57 15.27
N THR A 348 -17.28 0.66 16.49
CA THR A 348 -17.80 -0.10 17.65
C THR A 348 -19.23 0.29 18.05
N MET A 349 -19.62 1.57 17.89
CA MET A 349 -21.02 1.99 18.07
C MET A 349 -21.94 1.44 16.97
N GLN A 350 -21.48 1.36 15.70
CA GLN A 350 -22.24 0.74 14.61
C GLN A 350 -22.37 -0.78 14.80
N GLU A 351 -21.35 -1.46 15.30
CA GLU A 351 -21.43 -2.87 15.69
C GLU A 351 -22.44 -3.08 16.84
N ALA A 352 -22.45 -2.22 17.86
CA ALA A 352 -23.43 -2.29 18.94
C ALA A 352 -24.87 -2.08 18.45
N PHE A 353 -25.12 -1.07 17.58
CA PHE A 353 -26.45 -0.83 17.01
C PHE A 353 -26.89 -1.94 16.06
N THR A 354 -25.98 -2.49 15.23
CA THR A 354 -26.33 -3.62 14.35
C THR A 354 -26.59 -4.91 15.14
N GLN A 355 -25.90 -5.14 16.25
CA GLN A 355 -26.22 -6.23 17.18
C GLN A 355 -27.62 -6.05 17.80
N GLN A 356 -27.98 -4.84 18.27
CA GLN A 356 -29.32 -4.54 18.78
C GLN A 356 -30.42 -4.72 17.72
N ILE A 357 -30.18 -4.24 16.49
CA ILE A 357 -31.12 -4.43 15.36
C ILE A 357 -31.27 -5.93 15.05
N ASN A 358 -30.20 -6.70 15.06
CA ASN A 358 -30.26 -8.15 14.84
C ASN A 358 -30.99 -8.89 15.96
N SER A 359 -30.85 -8.51 17.23
CA SER A 359 -31.64 -9.11 18.32
C SER A 359 -33.13 -8.76 18.20
N LEU A 360 -33.47 -7.51 17.86
CA LEU A 360 -34.87 -7.09 17.63
C LEU A 360 -35.48 -7.80 16.41
N ILE A 361 -34.70 -8.07 15.37
CA ILE A 361 -35.14 -8.89 14.22
C ILE A 361 -35.38 -10.35 14.64
N GLN A 362 -34.54 -10.93 15.50
CA GLN A 362 -34.75 -12.28 16.03
C GLN A 362 -36.00 -12.37 16.93
N GLU A 363 -36.17 -11.42 17.85
CA GLU A 363 -37.33 -11.31 18.74
C GLU A 363 -38.63 -11.12 17.93
N LYS A 364 -38.63 -10.18 16.96
CA LYS A 364 -39.77 -10.02 16.04
C LYS A 364 -40.10 -11.32 15.31
N ARG A 365 -39.09 -12.05 14.83
CA ARG A 365 -39.28 -13.30 14.07
C ARG A 365 -39.78 -14.45 14.95
N GLN A 366 -39.47 -14.45 16.25
CA GLN A 366 -40.06 -15.36 17.23
C GLN A 366 -41.55 -15.00 17.43
N LEU A 367 -41.88 -13.73 17.65
CA LEU A 367 -43.26 -13.25 17.81
C LEU A 367 -44.13 -13.50 16.56
N GLU A 368 -43.58 -13.36 15.36
CA GLU A 368 -44.26 -13.71 14.09
C GLU A 368 -44.57 -15.22 14.03
N LEU A 369 -43.62 -16.07 14.43
CA LEU A 369 -43.77 -17.54 14.42
C LEU A 369 -44.75 -18.01 15.52
N ASP A 370 -44.69 -17.43 16.72
CA ASP A 370 -45.65 -17.69 17.80
C ASP A 370 -47.08 -17.27 17.39
N ALA A 371 -47.24 -16.13 16.71
CA ALA A 371 -48.54 -15.69 16.19
C ALA A 371 -49.08 -16.63 15.07
N GLU A 372 -48.22 -17.26 14.27
CA GLU A 372 -48.64 -18.31 13.32
C GLU A 372 -48.96 -19.63 14.03
N LEU A 373 -48.27 -19.98 15.11
CA LEU A 373 -48.61 -21.11 15.98
C LEU A 373 -49.94 -20.87 16.73
N GLU A 374 -50.28 -19.65 17.12
CA GLU A 374 -51.60 -19.32 17.67
C GLU A 374 -52.69 -19.35 16.59
N LYS A 375 -52.47 -18.76 15.41
CA LYS A 375 -53.42 -18.86 14.28
C LYS A 375 -53.73 -20.31 13.91
N THR A 376 -52.72 -21.17 13.80
CA THR A 376 -52.91 -22.58 13.44
C THR A 376 -53.61 -23.38 14.55
N LYS A 377 -53.38 -23.08 15.83
CA LYS A 377 -54.19 -23.59 16.96
C LYS A 377 -55.64 -23.13 16.83
N TYR A 378 -55.89 -21.83 16.70
CA TYR A 378 -57.24 -21.26 16.54
C TYR A 378 -57.98 -21.85 15.33
N GLU A 379 -57.32 -22.05 14.20
CA GLU A 379 -57.89 -22.74 13.05
C GLU A 379 -58.23 -24.21 13.37
N SER A 380 -57.36 -24.92 14.11
CA SER A 380 -57.60 -26.32 14.48
C SER A 380 -58.77 -26.47 15.47
N ASP A 381 -58.91 -25.54 16.41
CA ASP A 381 -60.03 -25.52 17.36
C ASP A 381 -61.32 -25.00 16.72
N LEU A 382 -61.25 -24.08 15.74
CA LEU A 382 -62.41 -23.69 14.93
C LEU A 382 -62.89 -24.86 14.04
N LYS A 383 -61.97 -25.62 13.44
CA LYS A 383 -62.30 -26.86 12.71
C LYS A 383 -62.89 -27.92 13.65
N ARG A 384 -62.41 -28.06 14.89
CA ARG A 384 -63.03 -28.92 15.92
C ARG A 384 -64.43 -28.43 16.31
N LEU A 385 -64.61 -27.13 16.52
CA LEU A 385 -65.92 -26.55 16.85
C LEU A 385 -66.92 -26.74 15.70
N GLN A 386 -66.49 -26.64 14.45
CA GLN A 386 -67.31 -27.01 13.29
C GLN A 386 -67.69 -28.50 13.32
N ILE A 387 -66.74 -29.42 13.54
CA ILE A 387 -67.03 -30.86 13.65
C ILE A 387 -68.02 -31.16 14.78
N VAL A 388 -67.88 -30.52 15.95
CA VAL A 388 -68.81 -30.68 17.09
C VAL A 388 -70.19 -30.07 16.79
N HIS A 389 -70.22 -28.90 16.17
CA HIS A 389 -71.46 -28.21 15.77
C HIS A 389 -72.22 -29.00 14.69
N ASP A 390 -71.52 -29.60 13.74
CA ASP A 390 -72.14 -30.37 12.67
C ASP A 390 -72.55 -31.78 13.16
N ALA A 391 -71.82 -32.39 14.10
CA ALA A 391 -72.30 -33.58 14.82
C ALA A 391 -73.55 -33.30 15.69
N LEU A 392 -73.63 -32.11 16.31
CA LEU A 392 -74.84 -31.65 17.01
C LEU A 392 -75.99 -31.35 16.03
N LYS A 393 -75.70 -30.87 14.81
CA LYS A 393 -76.72 -30.79 13.75
C LYS A 393 -77.19 -32.16 13.31
N GLU A 394 -76.31 -33.14 13.12
CA GLU A 394 -76.71 -34.51 12.76
C GLU A 394 -77.62 -35.15 13.83
N GLN A 395 -77.39 -34.88 15.12
CA GLN A 395 -78.33 -35.31 16.17
C GLN A 395 -79.68 -34.59 16.14
N ASN A 396 -79.74 -33.31 15.76
CA ASN A 396 -81.01 -32.57 15.64
C ASN A 396 -81.76 -32.90 14.33
N ASN A 397 -81.04 -33.19 13.24
CA ASN A 397 -81.60 -33.43 11.90
C ASN A 397 -82.34 -34.77 11.74
N LEU A 398 -82.40 -35.59 12.81
CA LEU A 398 -83.21 -36.81 12.85
C LEU A 398 -84.65 -36.57 13.34
N PHE A 399 -85.03 -35.35 13.75
CA PHE A 399 -86.35 -35.09 14.35
C PHE A 399 -87.36 -34.38 13.43
N ASP A 400 -86.93 -33.46 12.56
CA ASP A 400 -87.82 -32.68 11.69
C ASP A 400 -87.27 -32.56 10.25
N ALA A 401 -88.09 -32.93 9.27
CA ALA A 401 -87.75 -32.85 7.84
C ALA A 401 -88.80 -32.03 7.07
N GLN A 402 -88.53 -30.75 6.80
CA GLN A 402 -89.38 -29.93 5.93
C GLN A 402 -88.65 -28.84 5.13
N SER A 403 -89.19 -28.57 3.93
CA SER A 403 -89.01 -27.37 3.09
C SER A 403 -87.60 -26.97 2.59
N ILE A 404 -87.17 -27.66 1.52
CA ILE A 404 -87.08 -27.11 0.14
C ILE A 404 -86.15 -25.90 -0.15
N SER A 405 -85.23 -26.15 -1.09
CA SER A 405 -84.53 -25.19 -1.99
C SER A 405 -83.38 -24.34 -1.38
N ARG A 406 -82.37 -23.92 -2.15
CA ARG A 406 -82.23 -23.91 -3.64
C ARG A 406 -80.76 -24.09 -4.05
N SER A 407 -80.53 -24.66 -5.24
CA SER A 407 -79.37 -24.52 -6.14
C SER A 407 -77.96 -24.33 -5.51
N SER A 408 -77.04 -25.30 -5.57
CA SER A 408 -76.27 -25.71 -6.78
C SER A 408 -75.38 -24.60 -7.36
N SER A 409 -74.10 -24.82 -7.72
CA SER A 409 -73.23 -26.00 -7.60
C SER A 409 -71.80 -25.63 -8.07
N ASN A 410 -70.99 -26.65 -8.37
CA ASN A 410 -69.78 -26.66 -9.21
C ASN A 410 -68.44 -26.40 -8.48
N LEU A 411 -67.52 -27.38 -8.51
CA LEU A 411 -66.45 -27.64 -9.51
C LEU A 411 -65.22 -26.73 -9.23
N GLU A 412 -63.97 -27.21 -9.26
CA GLU A 412 -63.47 -28.53 -9.68
C GLU A 412 -62.15 -28.92 -8.98
N SER A 413 -61.63 -30.10 -9.35
CA SER A 413 -60.31 -30.60 -8.99
C SER A 413 -59.17 -29.67 -9.48
N THR A 414 -57.92 -29.76 -9.02
CA THR A 414 -57.07 -30.95 -9.18
C THR A 414 -55.77 -30.91 -8.33
N LEU A 415 -55.26 -32.12 -8.07
CA LEU A 415 -53.90 -32.54 -7.71
C LEU A 415 -52.80 -31.76 -8.49
N GLN A 416 -51.51 -31.73 -8.11
CA GLN A 416 -50.69 -32.90 -7.75
C GLN A 416 -49.56 -32.69 -6.73
N GLN A 417 -49.32 -33.76 -5.98
CA GLN A 417 -48.03 -34.13 -5.36
C GLN A 417 -47.33 -35.16 -6.26
N GLN A 418 -46.00 -35.21 -6.28
CA GLN A 418 -45.23 -36.15 -7.10
C GLN A 418 -45.33 -37.63 -6.66
N ARG A 419 -45.14 -38.53 -7.66
CA ARG A 419 -44.59 -39.90 -7.57
C ARG A 419 -45.43 -41.04 -6.94
N SER A 420 -46.33 -41.56 -7.78
CA SER A 420 -46.28 -42.94 -8.34
C SER A 420 -45.98 -44.17 -7.46
N ARG A 421 -46.86 -45.19 -7.52
CA ARG A 421 -46.47 -46.58 -7.92
C ARG A 421 -47.65 -47.55 -8.26
N ARG A 422 -47.68 -47.95 -9.54
CA ARG A 422 -48.01 -49.28 -10.14
C ARG A 422 -49.34 -50.03 -9.90
N SER A 423 -49.76 -50.65 -11.01
CA SER A 423 -50.53 -51.92 -11.20
C SER A 423 -52.05 -51.95 -10.97
N SER A 424 -52.70 -52.74 -11.82
CA SER A 424 -54.15 -52.90 -12.01
C SER A 424 -54.60 -54.37 -11.93
N GLY A 425 -55.90 -54.63 -11.70
CA GLY A 425 -56.50 -55.96 -11.88
C GLY A 425 -57.94 -56.09 -11.35
N GLY A 426 -58.82 -56.75 -12.12
CA GLY A 426 -60.24 -57.04 -11.76
C GLY A 426 -61.21 -55.90 -12.15
N HIS A 427 -62.36 -56.07 -12.82
CA HIS A 427 -63.44 -57.09 -12.78
C HIS A 427 -64.17 -57.14 -11.42
N ASP A 428 -65.51 -57.12 -11.32
CA ASP A 428 -66.55 -57.58 -12.26
C ASP A 428 -67.87 -56.74 -12.33
N THR A 429 -68.82 -57.23 -13.13
CA THR A 429 -70.23 -56.77 -13.35
C THR A 429 -71.21 -57.56 -12.40
N PRO A 430 -72.57 -57.41 -12.37
CA PRO A 430 -73.48 -56.86 -13.38
C PRO A 430 -74.73 -56.04 -12.93
N SER A 431 -75.56 -55.78 -13.94
CA SER A 431 -76.89 -55.13 -14.05
C SER A 431 -77.95 -55.55 -12.99
N SER A 432 -79.11 -54.86 -12.82
CA SER A 432 -80.07 -54.54 -13.89
C SER A 432 -81.30 -53.64 -13.59
N PHE A 433 -81.77 -52.95 -14.65
CA PHE A 433 -83.15 -52.56 -15.04
C PHE A 433 -84.12 -51.79 -14.11
N SER A 434 -84.89 -50.90 -14.74
CA SER A 434 -86.18 -50.34 -14.28
C SER A 434 -87.10 -50.08 -15.49
N PHE A 435 -88.43 -50.21 -15.35
CA PHE A 435 -89.44 -49.87 -16.37
C PHE A 435 -90.76 -49.35 -15.72
N GLU A 436 -91.81 -49.11 -16.52
CA GLU A 436 -92.88 -48.10 -16.32
C GLU A 436 -94.09 -48.43 -15.40
N ARG A 437 -95.03 -47.47 -15.29
CA ARG A 437 -96.33 -47.45 -14.55
C ARG A 437 -97.36 -48.48 -15.10
N SER A 438 -98.55 -48.79 -14.53
CA SER A 438 -99.59 -48.08 -13.72
C SER A 438 -100.63 -49.14 -13.18
N PRO A 439 -101.93 -48.93 -12.80
CA PRO A 439 -102.78 -47.75 -12.47
C PRO A 439 -103.75 -47.95 -11.23
N PHE A 440 -104.85 -47.15 -11.16
CA PHE A 440 -106.19 -47.43 -10.56
C PHE A 440 -106.56 -46.92 -9.11
N VAL A 441 -107.86 -46.60 -8.87
CA VAL A 441 -108.40 -45.77 -7.72
C VAL A 441 -109.92 -46.01 -7.44
N PRO A 442 -110.40 -46.15 -6.17
CA PRO A 442 -111.84 -45.86 -5.87
C PRO A 442 -112.30 -45.44 -4.42
N THR A 443 -112.57 -44.14 -4.16
CA THR A 443 -113.72 -43.60 -3.32
C THR A 443 -113.80 -43.90 -1.77
N PRO A 444 -114.84 -43.52 -0.94
CA PRO A 444 -116.09 -42.71 -1.14
C PRO A 444 -116.65 -41.73 -0.01
N LYS A 445 -117.35 -40.64 -0.42
CA LYS A 445 -118.67 -40.07 0.11
C LYS A 445 -118.83 -39.41 1.53
N PRO A 446 -119.94 -38.66 1.85
CA PRO A 446 -120.97 -37.92 1.04
C PRO A 446 -121.47 -36.51 1.57
N SER A 447 -122.47 -35.91 0.89
CA SER A 447 -123.53 -34.93 1.35
C SER A 447 -123.35 -33.39 1.13
N VAL A 448 -124.38 -32.51 0.96
CA VAL A 448 -125.77 -32.57 0.36
C VAL A 448 -126.47 -31.16 0.26
N TYR A 449 -127.33 -30.89 -0.75
CA TYR A 449 -128.41 -29.83 -0.85
C TYR A 449 -128.01 -28.31 -0.91
N GLU A 450 -128.80 -27.26 -1.29
CA GLU A 450 -130.11 -26.92 -1.94
C GLU A 450 -130.03 -25.43 -2.52
N THR A 451 -130.95 -24.60 -3.08
CA THR A 451 -132.42 -24.48 -3.45
C THR A 451 -132.61 -23.45 -4.62
N LEU A 452 -133.83 -23.19 -5.15
CA LEU A 452 -134.20 -22.16 -6.17
C LEU A 452 -135.57 -21.47 -5.93
N ARG A 453 -135.82 -20.25 -6.51
CA ARG A 453 -137.11 -19.66 -7.03
C ARG A 453 -137.02 -18.11 -7.24
N ASN A 454 -137.77 -17.40 -8.10
CA ASN A 454 -138.48 -17.69 -9.37
C ASN A 454 -138.98 -16.38 -10.08
N THR A 455 -138.93 -16.30 -11.43
CA THR A 455 -139.83 -15.57 -12.40
C THR A 455 -140.39 -14.15 -12.09
N GLY A 456 -140.40 -13.16 -13.00
CA GLY A 456 -139.99 -13.10 -14.41
C GLY A 456 -140.55 -11.85 -15.16
N ALA A 457 -140.40 -11.80 -16.50
CA ALA A 457 -141.04 -10.87 -17.45
C ALA A 457 -140.53 -9.40 -17.63
N ILE A 458 -139.37 -9.02 -17.08
CA ILE A 458 -138.46 -8.03 -17.74
C ILE A 458 -137.37 -8.76 -18.57
N ALA A 459 -137.25 -10.08 -18.33
CA ALA A 459 -136.20 -11.00 -18.74
C ALA A 459 -135.99 -11.26 -20.26
N VAL A 460 -136.51 -10.44 -21.18
CA VAL A 460 -136.25 -10.59 -22.63
C VAL A 460 -135.19 -9.60 -23.11
N LEU A 461 -135.31 -8.33 -22.72
CA LEU A 461 -134.31 -7.31 -23.02
C LEU A 461 -133.05 -7.55 -22.16
N GLU A 462 -133.27 -7.88 -20.89
CA GLU A 462 -132.26 -8.38 -19.96
C GLU A 462 -131.63 -9.72 -20.41
N SER A 463 -132.35 -10.61 -21.10
CA SER A 463 -131.74 -11.86 -21.63
C SER A 463 -130.78 -11.60 -22.78
N LEU A 464 -131.04 -10.62 -23.66
CA LEU A 464 -130.09 -10.28 -24.72
C LEU A 464 -128.89 -9.52 -24.15
N GLU A 465 -129.08 -8.61 -23.20
CA GLU A 465 -127.98 -7.94 -22.53
C GLU A 465 -127.15 -8.92 -21.66
N SER A 466 -127.79 -9.92 -21.06
CA SER A 466 -127.14 -11.02 -20.34
C SER A 466 -126.35 -11.92 -21.29
N GLN A 467 -126.89 -12.31 -22.44
CA GLN A 467 -126.15 -13.12 -23.42
C GLN A 467 -124.98 -12.35 -24.06
N LEU A 468 -125.13 -11.04 -24.27
CA LEU A 468 -124.03 -10.20 -24.73
C LEU A 468 -122.94 -10.11 -23.66
N LYS A 469 -123.29 -9.87 -22.39
CA LYS A 469 -122.34 -9.89 -21.26
C LYS A 469 -121.72 -11.26 -20.99
N GLU A 470 -122.45 -12.35 -21.24
CA GLU A 470 -121.94 -13.73 -21.14
C GLU A 470 -120.92 -14.00 -22.25
N LYS A 471 -121.16 -13.52 -23.48
CA LYS A 471 -120.19 -13.64 -24.58
C LYS A 471 -119.05 -12.62 -24.50
N GLU A 472 -119.24 -11.44 -23.94
CA GLU A 472 -118.14 -10.54 -23.55
C GLU A 472 -117.33 -11.15 -22.39
N GLY A 473 -117.98 -11.88 -21.48
CA GLY A 473 -117.34 -12.69 -20.43
C GLY A 473 -116.49 -13.82 -21.02
N GLU A 474 -117.03 -14.63 -21.93
CA GLU A 474 -116.26 -15.65 -22.66
C GLU A 474 -115.11 -15.04 -23.46
N ILE A 475 -115.34 -13.92 -24.16
CA ILE A 475 -114.31 -13.26 -24.97
C ILE A 475 -113.21 -12.68 -24.08
N THR A 476 -113.53 -12.06 -22.94
CA THR A 476 -112.52 -11.53 -22.00
C THR A 476 -111.78 -12.64 -21.26
N LEU A 477 -112.45 -13.75 -20.92
CA LEU A 477 -111.81 -14.96 -20.39
C LEU A 477 -110.83 -15.55 -21.42
N LEU A 478 -111.27 -15.79 -22.67
CA LEU A 478 -110.42 -16.31 -23.73
C LEU A 478 -109.28 -15.35 -24.09
N GLN A 479 -109.50 -14.03 -24.06
CA GLN A 479 -108.43 -13.03 -24.21
C GLN A 479 -107.44 -13.07 -23.05
N SER A 480 -107.89 -13.31 -21.81
CA SER A 480 -107.00 -13.48 -20.65
C SER A 480 -106.20 -14.79 -20.72
N GLU A 481 -106.82 -15.88 -21.15
CA GLU A 481 -106.17 -17.18 -21.36
C GLU A 481 -105.14 -17.10 -22.50
N ILE A 482 -105.47 -16.44 -23.61
CA ILE A 482 -104.52 -16.14 -24.69
C ILE A 482 -103.37 -15.28 -24.17
N ALA A 483 -103.64 -14.22 -23.40
CA ALA A 483 -102.59 -13.36 -22.85
C ALA A 483 -101.66 -14.09 -21.88
N ASP A 484 -102.17 -15.03 -21.06
CA ASP A 484 -101.35 -15.85 -20.16
C ASP A 484 -100.62 -16.99 -20.88
N LEU A 485 -101.20 -17.54 -21.96
CA LEU A 485 -100.48 -18.43 -22.89
C LEU A 485 -99.38 -17.69 -23.66
N GLU A 486 -99.59 -16.43 -24.05
CA GLU A 486 -98.56 -15.59 -24.67
C GLU A 486 -97.46 -15.22 -23.67
N ARG A 487 -97.81 -14.84 -22.43
CA ARG A 487 -96.83 -14.58 -21.34
C ARG A 487 -95.99 -15.81 -21.02
N THR A 488 -96.60 -16.99 -20.92
CA THR A 488 -95.87 -18.24 -20.66
C THR A 488 -95.02 -18.66 -21.87
N ARG A 489 -95.53 -18.49 -23.10
CA ARG A 489 -94.73 -18.71 -24.34
C ARG A 489 -93.54 -17.75 -24.42
N GLU A 490 -93.71 -16.47 -24.08
CA GLU A 490 -92.60 -15.52 -24.01
C GLU A 490 -91.61 -15.86 -22.90
N SER A 491 -92.07 -16.27 -21.71
CA SER A 491 -91.18 -16.69 -20.63
C SER A 491 -90.33 -17.89 -21.06
N MET A 492 -90.97 -18.92 -21.62
CA MET A 492 -90.26 -20.09 -22.17
C MET A 492 -89.34 -19.72 -23.33
N ALA A 493 -89.72 -18.79 -24.22
CA ALA A 493 -88.85 -18.33 -25.30
C ALA A 493 -87.59 -17.60 -24.78
N ARG A 494 -87.74 -16.74 -23.76
CA ARG A 494 -86.61 -16.06 -23.09
C ARG A 494 -85.70 -17.06 -22.37
N GLU A 495 -86.28 -18.05 -21.68
CA GLU A 495 -85.52 -19.13 -21.04
C GLU A 495 -84.78 -19.99 -22.07
N LEU A 496 -85.41 -20.34 -23.19
CA LEU A 496 -84.76 -21.09 -24.28
C LEU A 496 -83.61 -20.31 -24.93
N VAL A 497 -83.73 -18.99 -25.12
CA VAL A 497 -82.64 -18.14 -25.64
C VAL A 497 -81.51 -17.98 -24.61
N ASN A 498 -81.84 -17.88 -23.33
CA ASN A 498 -80.84 -17.87 -22.26
C ASN A 498 -80.10 -19.23 -22.20
N LEU A 499 -80.81 -20.35 -22.30
CA LEU A 499 -80.23 -21.68 -22.32
C LEU A 499 -79.45 -21.98 -23.61
N SER A 500 -79.84 -21.43 -24.77
CA SER A 500 -79.07 -21.58 -26.01
C SER A 500 -77.78 -20.78 -25.95
N THR A 501 -77.82 -19.51 -25.52
CA THR A 501 -76.62 -18.66 -25.39
C THR A 501 -75.68 -19.11 -24.26
N ILE A 502 -76.19 -19.80 -23.23
CA ILE A 502 -75.34 -20.49 -22.23
C ILE A 502 -74.72 -21.76 -22.85
N ASN A 503 -75.47 -22.57 -23.59
CA ASN A 503 -74.92 -23.74 -24.28
C ASN A 503 -73.86 -23.36 -25.33
N GLU A 504 -74.06 -22.30 -26.11
CA GLU A 504 -73.07 -21.80 -27.06
C GLU A 504 -71.77 -21.37 -26.36
N LYS A 505 -71.87 -20.68 -25.21
CA LYS A 505 -70.69 -20.32 -24.39
C LYS A 505 -69.99 -21.54 -23.81
N LEU A 506 -70.72 -22.53 -23.32
CA LEU A 506 -70.16 -23.78 -22.81
C LEU A 506 -69.52 -24.63 -23.93
N GLN A 507 -70.08 -24.62 -25.14
CA GLN A 507 -69.50 -25.25 -26.33
C GLN A 507 -68.21 -24.52 -26.77
N GLN A 508 -68.19 -23.19 -26.79
CA GLN A 508 -66.97 -22.41 -27.06
C GLN A 508 -65.88 -22.68 -26.00
N GLN A 509 -66.25 -22.75 -24.72
CA GLN A 509 -65.31 -23.08 -23.64
C GLN A 509 -64.76 -24.51 -23.74
N THR A 510 -65.61 -25.50 -24.04
CA THR A 510 -65.17 -26.89 -24.23
C THR A 510 -64.38 -27.12 -25.52
N GLN A 511 -64.57 -26.30 -26.56
CA GLN A 511 -63.69 -26.29 -27.75
C GLN A 511 -62.33 -25.63 -27.48
N ASN A 512 -62.27 -24.59 -26.63
CA ASN A 512 -61.02 -23.91 -26.28
C ASN A 512 -60.19 -24.67 -25.24
N TYR A 513 -60.84 -25.43 -24.34
CA TYR A 513 -60.19 -26.22 -23.29
C TYR A 513 -59.06 -27.16 -23.77
N PRO A 514 -59.23 -28.00 -24.82
CA PRO A 514 -58.14 -28.86 -25.29
C PRO A 514 -56.93 -28.05 -25.79
N ILE A 515 -57.14 -26.96 -26.52
CA ILE A 515 -56.07 -26.10 -27.05
C ILE A 515 -55.27 -25.48 -25.90
N LEU A 516 -55.95 -24.97 -24.87
CA LEU A 516 -55.30 -24.40 -23.69
C LEU A 516 -54.56 -25.47 -22.87
N ASN A 517 -55.09 -26.69 -22.82
CA ASN A 517 -54.48 -27.84 -22.15
C ASN A 517 -53.22 -28.35 -22.87
N GLU A 518 -53.21 -28.33 -24.22
CA GLU A 518 -52.00 -28.58 -25.01
C GLU A 518 -50.94 -27.49 -24.82
N GLN A 519 -51.32 -26.21 -24.85
CA GLN A 519 -50.42 -25.09 -24.56
C GLN A 519 -49.84 -25.17 -23.14
N TYR A 520 -50.64 -25.54 -22.15
CA TYR A 520 -50.17 -25.74 -20.77
C TYR A 520 -49.15 -26.87 -20.69
N LYS A 521 -49.42 -28.03 -21.31
CA LYS A 521 -48.49 -29.16 -21.37
C LYS A 521 -47.22 -28.87 -22.18
N GLU A 522 -47.29 -28.00 -23.17
CA GLU A 522 -46.09 -27.55 -23.88
C GLU A 522 -45.27 -26.59 -23.02
N LEU A 523 -45.92 -25.68 -22.29
CA LEU A 523 -45.26 -24.77 -21.34
C LEU A 523 -44.62 -25.53 -20.17
N GLU A 524 -45.30 -26.55 -19.64
CA GLU A 524 -44.80 -27.48 -18.61
C GLU A 524 -43.53 -28.19 -19.10
N LYS A 525 -43.56 -28.80 -20.30
CA LYS A 525 -42.36 -29.42 -20.91
C LYS A 525 -41.22 -28.43 -21.15
N ARG A 526 -41.53 -27.19 -21.58
CA ARG A 526 -40.53 -26.14 -21.77
C ARG A 526 -39.94 -25.68 -20.44
N TYR A 527 -40.73 -25.65 -19.36
CA TYR A 527 -40.29 -25.33 -18.01
C TYR A 527 -39.38 -26.44 -17.45
N ASP A 528 -39.80 -27.70 -17.54
CA ASP A 528 -38.98 -28.85 -17.15
C ASP A 528 -37.64 -28.89 -17.90
N ALA A 529 -37.65 -28.71 -19.23
CA ALA A 529 -36.44 -28.68 -20.04
C ALA A 529 -35.53 -27.48 -19.72
N LEU A 530 -36.10 -26.33 -19.37
CA LEU A 530 -35.32 -25.16 -18.94
C LEU A 530 -34.74 -25.37 -17.53
N LEU A 531 -35.47 -26.08 -16.66
CA LEU A 531 -35.00 -26.45 -15.32
C LEU A 531 -33.83 -27.44 -15.39
N THR A 532 -33.87 -28.46 -16.27
CA THR A 532 -32.74 -29.38 -16.48
C THR A 532 -31.54 -28.67 -17.09
N MET A 533 -31.75 -27.85 -18.15
CA MET A 533 -30.67 -27.06 -18.75
C MET A 533 -30.05 -26.04 -17.77
N TYR A 534 -30.83 -25.51 -16.83
CA TYR A 534 -30.33 -24.64 -15.75
C TYR A 534 -29.52 -25.42 -14.72
N GLY A 535 -29.95 -26.64 -14.35
CA GLY A 535 -29.19 -27.56 -13.51
C GLY A 535 -27.83 -27.90 -14.14
N GLU A 536 -27.82 -28.40 -15.38
CA GLU A 536 -26.60 -28.71 -16.14
C GLU A 536 -25.66 -27.50 -16.24
N LYS A 537 -26.18 -26.30 -16.49
CA LYS A 537 -25.38 -25.06 -16.55
C LYS A 537 -24.87 -24.58 -15.19
N GLN A 538 -25.53 -24.93 -14.09
CA GLN A 538 -25.05 -24.63 -12.75
C GLN A 538 -24.00 -25.65 -12.30
N GLU A 539 -24.17 -26.93 -12.64
CA GLU A 539 -23.16 -27.98 -12.43
C GLU A 539 -21.86 -27.66 -13.21
N GLU A 540 -21.94 -27.35 -14.52
CA GLU A 540 -20.79 -26.86 -15.30
C GLU A 540 -20.09 -25.63 -14.64
N ALA A 541 -20.89 -24.69 -14.11
CA ALA A 541 -20.35 -23.47 -13.51
C ALA A 541 -19.63 -23.72 -12.19
N ASP A 542 -20.09 -24.69 -11.39
CA ASP A 542 -19.48 -25.07 -10.13
C ASP A 542 -18.31 -26.06 -10.31
N GLU A 543 -18.32 -26.92 -11.34
CA GLU A 543 -17.14 -27.67 -11.81
C GLU A 543 -16.01 -26.71 -12.25
N LEU A 544 -16.31 -25.74 -13.13
CA LEU A 544 -15.33 -24.74 -13.57
C LEU A 544 -14.82 -23.86 -12.42
N ARG A 545 -15.59 -23.69 -11.33
CA ARG A 545 -15.13 -23.03 -10.10
C ARG A 545 -14.19 -23.90 -9.29
N LEU A 546 -14.44 -25.21 -9.21
CA LEU A 546 -13.55 -26.18 -8.56
C LEU A 546 -12.23 -26.29 -9.31
N ASP A 547 -12.24 -26.44 -10.64
CA ASP A 547 -11.03 -26.40 -11.48
C ASP A 547 -10.24 -25.11 -11.26
N LEU A 548 -10.92 -23.95 -11.26
CA LEU A 548 -10.29 -22.65 -10.97
C LEU A 548 -9.89 -22.47 -9.49
N ALA A 549 -10.32 -23.32 -8.57
CA ALA A 549 -9.84 -23.36 -7.19
C ALA A 549 -8.59 -24.23 -7.11
N ASP A 550 -8.60 -25.42 -7.71
CA ASP A 550 -7.49 -26.37 -7.68
C ASP A 550 -6.29 -25.91 -8.53
N VAL A 551 -6.51 -25.27 -9.67
CA VAL A 551 -5.44 -24.56 -10.39
C VAL A 551 -4.82 -23.47 -9.51
N LYS A 552 -5.61 -22.77 -8.67
CA LYS A 552 -5.09 -21.76 -7.72
C LYS A 552 -4.38 -22.38 -6.51
N THR A 553 -4.82 -23.54 -6.00
CA THR A 553 -4.11 -24.24 -4.91
C THR A 553 -2.80 -24.83 -5.42
N LEU A 554 -2.78 -25.43 -6.61
CA LEU A 554 -1.56 -25.92 -7.29
C LEU A 554 -0.57 -24.79 -7.57
N TYR A 555 -1.00 -23.65 -8.13
CA TYR A 555 -0.11 -22.50 -8.31
C TYR A 555 0.42 -21.96 -6.97
N ARG A 556 -0.42 -21.89 -5.92
CA ARG A 556 0.04 -21.51 -4.57
C ARG A 556 1.05 -22.50 -4.01
N ALA A 557 0.83 -23.81 -4.16
CA ALA A 557 1.75 -24.85 -3.72
C ALA A 557 3.10 -24.81 -4.47
N GLN A 558 3.08 -24.52 -5.78
CA GLN A 558 4.29 -24.27 -6.56
C GLN A 558 5.03 -22.99 -6.11
N MET A 559 4.32 -21.90 -5.78
CA MET A 559 4.97 -20.71 -5.22
C MET A 559 5.54 -20.97 -3.81
N LEU A 560 4.83 -21.72 -2.95
CA LEU A 560 5.23 -22.02 -1.57
C LEU A 560 6.46 -22.94 -1.52
N SER A 561 6.42 -24.09 -2.18
CA SER A 561 7.56 -25.04 -2.23
C SER A 561 8.83 -24.46 -2.86
N LEU A 562 8.69 -23.39 -3.65
CA LEU A 562 9.81 -22.63 -4.20
C LEU A 562 10.25 -21.45 -3.30
N SER A 563 9.42 -21.03 -2.34
CA SER A 563 9.64 -19.88 -1.45
C SER A 563 10.55 -20.19 -0.26
N ASP A 564 10.56 -21.44 0.21
CA ASP A 564 11.27 -21.88 1.44
C ASP A 564 12.80 -21.70 1.39
N SER A 565 13.36 -21.57 0.18
CA SER A 565 14.78 -21.31 -0.05
C SER A 565 15.18 -19.83 0.08
N TYR A 566 14.23 -18.89 0.00
CA TYR A 566 14.49 -17.43 -0.03
C TYR A 566 13.43 -16.60 0.73
N SER A 567 12.87 -17.15 1.81
CA SER A 567 11.68 -16.63 2.51
C SER A 567 11.75 -15.15 2.91
N CYS A 568 12.94 -14.65 3.23
CA CYS A 568 13.16 -13.24 3.62
C CYS A 568 13.13 -12.24 2.45
N ARG A 569 12.96 -12.68 1.19
CA ARG A 569 13.06 -11.82 -0.01
C ARG A 569 11.86 -11.90 -0.95
N LEU A 570 10.77 -12.52 -0.52
CA LEU A 570 9.59 -12.78 -1.35
C LEU A 570 8.97 -11.51 -1.97
N SER A 571 8.95 -10.38 -1.27
CA SER A 571 8.47 -9.10 -1.82
C SER A 571 9.28 -8.63 -3.04
N ILE A 572 10.61 -8.83 -3.02
CA ILE A 572 11.52 -8.48 -4.12
C ILE A 572 11.41 -9.52 -5.24
N CYS A 573 11.33 -10.81 -4.88
CA CYS A 573 11.11 -11.89 -5.85
C CYS A 573 9.80 -11.67 -6.62
N SER A 574 8.68 -11.45 -5.95
CA SER A 574 7.40 -11.16 -6.60
C SER A 574 7.36 -9.83 -7.36
N SER A 575 8.25 -8.87 -7.05
CA SER A 575 8.38 -7.64 -7.83
C SER A 575 9.15 -7.87 -9.13
N LEU A 576 10.23 -8.66 -9.08
CA LEU A 576 10.99 -9.10 -10.26
C LEU A 576 10.18 -10.06 -11.13
N GLU A 577 9.46 -11.01 -10.54
CA GLU A 577 8.55 -11.93 -11.25
C GLU A 577 7.40 -11.19 -11.94
N LYS A 578 6.90 -10.07 -11.39
CA LYS A 578 5.95 -9.18 -12.07
C LYS A 578 6.58 -8.47 -13.28
N LEU A 579 7.82 -7.98 -13.16
CA LEU A 579 8.55 -7.32 -14.25
C LEU A 579 8.95 -8.28 -15.38
N PHE A 580 9.20 -9.55 -15.05
CA PHE A 580 9.51 -10.62 -16.00
C PHE A 580 8.31 -11.54 -16.28
N SER A 581 7.09 -11.18 -15.88
CA SER A 581 5.89 -11.98 -16.16
C SER A 581 5.65 -12.06 -17.67
N SER A 582 5.53 -13.28 -18.19
CA SER A 582 5.44 -13.56 -19.63
C SER A 582 4.04 -13.26 -20.20
N ASN A 583 3.62 -12.00 -20.09
CA ASN A 583 2.37 -11.49 -20.65
C ASN A 583 2.55 -11.23 -22.15
N PRO A 584 1.73 -11.80 -23.06
CA PRO A 584 1.90 -11.65 -24.50
C PRO A 584 1.64 -10.22 -25.03
N THR A 585 1.15 -9.33 -24.18
CA THR A 585 0.76 -7.94 -24.49
C THR A 585 1.75 -6.89 -23.98
N ILE A 586 2.70 -7.25 -23.11
CA ILE A 586 3.63 -6.30 -22.46
C ILE A 586 5.06 -6.72 -22.81
N PRO A 587 5.85 -5.88 -23.51
CA PRO A 587 7.26 -6.17 -23.73
C PRO A 587 8.04 -6.07 -22.42
N TYR A 588 9.02 -6.95 -22.22
CA TYR A 588 9.97 -6.85 -21.10
C TYR A 588 10.68 -5.47 -21.12
N PRO A 589 10.99 -4.89 -19.94
CA PRO A 589 11.66 -3.60 -19.86
C PRO A 589 13.06 -3.65 -20.49
N SER A 590 13.45 -2.63 -21.24
CA SER A 590 14.77 -2.59 -21.90
C SER A 590 15.93 -2.68 -20.90
N HIS A 591 15.84 -1.98 -19.77
CA HIS A 591 16.93 -1.82 -18.80
C HIS A 591 16.43 -1.85 -17.35
N VAL A 592 17.08 -2.64 -16.51
CA VAL A 592 16.78 -2.81 -15.08
C VAL A 592 18.07 -2.68 -14.27
N TYR A 593 18.05 -1.93 -13.18
CA TYR A 593 19.23 -1.66 -12.33
C TYR A 593 18.99 -2.09 -10.88
N ILE A 594 19.75 -3.05 -10.38
CA ILE A 594 19.53 -3.70 -9.09
C ILE A 594 20.70 -3.38 -8.15
N TYR A 595 20.43 -2.70 -7.03
CA TYR A 595 21.46 -2.17 -6.13
C TYR A 595 21.16 -2.40 -4.64
N GLY A 596 22.08 -1.99 -3.76
CA GLY A 596 22.03 -2.25 -2.32
C GLY A 596 23.38 -2.70 -1.78
N ASN A 597 23.46 -3.20 -0.54
CA ASN A 597 24.75 -3.59 0.03
C ASN A 597 25.34 -4.85 -0.61
N ASN A 598 26.64 -5.08 -0.40
CA ASN A 598 27.29 -6.36 -0.74
C ASN A 598 26.64 -7.52 0.03
N ASN A 599 26.68 -8.72 -0.57
CA ASN A 599 26.16 -9.98 0.00
C ASN A 599 24.68 -9.98 0.44
N THR A 600 23.87 -9.03 -0.05
CA THR A 600 22.40 -8.99 0.13
C THR A 600 21.61 -9.95 -0.78
N GLY A 601 22.27 -10.97 -1.35
CA GLY A 601 21.63 -11.99 -2.17
C GLY A 601 21.19 -11.57 -3.59
N LYS A 602 21.52 -10.35 -4.07
CA LYS A 602 21.11 -9.85 -5.41
C LYS A 602 21.37 -10.88 -6.52
N SER A 603 22.62 -11.37 -6.60
CA SER A 603 23.07 -12.25 -7.69
C SER A 603 22.44 -13.64 -7.62
N THR A 604 22.16 -14.15 -6.41
CA THR A 604 21.46 -15.43 -6.23
C THR A 604 19.97 -15.30 -6.54
N ILE A 605 19.31 -14.21 -6.12
CA ILE A 605 17.92 -13.89 -6.48
C ILE A 605 17.78 -13.79 -8.01
N ILE A 606 18.66 -13.05 -8.68
CA ILE A 606 18.59 -12.86 -10.14
C ILE A 606 18.85 -14.19 -10.87
N LYS A 607 19.88 -14.97 -10.49
CA LYS A 607 20.10 -16.30 -11.09
C LYS A 607 18.91 -17.23 -10.88
N TYR A 608 18.34 -17.27 -9.67
CA TYR A 608 17.17 -18.08 -9.34
C TYR A 608 15.93 -17.68 -10.17
N ILE A 609 15.66 -16.39 -10.33
CA ILE A 609 14.50 -15.90 -11.11
C ILE A 609 14.72 -16.12 -12.60
N LEU A 610 15.89 -15.79 -13.15
CA LEU A 610 16.17 -16.00 -14.57
C LEU A 610 16.13 -17.48 -14.96
N ASN A 611 16.58 -18.39 -14.08
CA ASN A 611 16.46 -19.84 -14.27
C ASN A 611 15.00 -20.35 -14.32
N LYS A 612 13.99 -19.55 -13.95
CA LYS A 612 12.57 -19.91 -14.15
C LYS A 612 12.10 -19.70 -15.60
N TYR A 613 12.86 -18.97 -16.42
CA TYR A 613 12.48 -18.62 -17.79
C TYR A 613 13.32 -19.38 -18.82
N ASN A 614 12.66 -19.94 -19.83
CA ASN A 614 13.30 -20.65 -20.95
C ASN A 614 13.90 -19.67 -21.99
N HIS A 615 14.70 -18.71 -21.52
CA HIS A 615 15.37 -17.67 -22.31
C HIS A 615 16.89 -17.78 -22.17
N THR A 616 17.64 -17.22 -23.12
CA THR A 616 19.10 -17.29 -23.15
C THR A 616 19.72 -16.24 -22.21
N ILE A 617 20.38 -16.70 -21.14
CA ILE A 617 21.00 -15.85 -20.11
C ILE A 617 22.48 -15.66 -20.40
N LEU A 618 22.91 -14.42 -20.60
CA LEU A 618 24.29 -14.01 -20.81
C LEU A 618 24.79 -13.32 -19.53
N TRP A 619 25.55 -14.04 -18.70
CA TRP A 619 26.05 -13.55 -17.41
C TRP A 619 27.51 -13.10 -17.50
N PHE A 620 27.78 -11.86 -17.09
CA PHE A 620 29.12 -11.26 -17.05
C PHE A 620 29.44 -10.76 -15.64
N ASP A 621 30.68 -10.96 -15.19
CA ASP A 621 31.23 -10.22 -14.05
C ASP A 621 32.25 -9.20 -14.57
N CYS A 622 32.00 -7.92 -14.32
CA CYS A 622 32.88 -6.81 -14.70
C CYS A 622 34.22 -6.83 -13.95
N ARG A 623 34.42 -7.76 -12.99
CA ARG A 623 35.74 -8.11 -12.44
C ARG A 623 36.66 -8.81 -13.43
N GLU A 624 36.11 -9.60 -14.35
CA GLU A 624 36.87 -10.38 -15.34
C GLU A 624 37.14 -9.56 -16.63
N ILE A 625 36.35 -8.51 -16.85
CA ILE A 625 36.45 -7.60 -17.99
C ILE A 625 37.51 -6.53 -17.69
N TYR A 626 38.75 -6.79 -18.10
CA TYR A 626 39.86 -5.82 -18.05
C TYR A 626 40.03 -5.00 -19.34
N SER A 627 39.26 -5.30 -20.40
CA SER A 627 39.29 -4.54 -21.66
C SER A 627 38.00 -4.72 -22.48
N LEU A 628 37.67 -3.71 -23.29
CA LEU A 628 36.46 -3.71 -24.14
C LEU A 628 36.46 -4.88 -25.14
N ASN A 629 37.61 -5.21 -25.73
CA ASN A 629 37.71 -6.32 -26.67
C ASN A 629 37.46 -7.67 -25.98
N MET A 630 37.88 -7.84 -24.72
CA MET A 630 37.56 -9.04 -23.93
C MET A 630 36.05 -9.14 -23.66
N PHE A 631 35.37 -8.01 -23.42
CA PHE A 631 33.90 -7.98 -23.30
C PHE A 631 33.21 -8.40 -24.62
N TYR A 632 33.59 -7.83 -25.77
CA TYR A 632 32.98 -8.19 -27.05
C TYR A 632 33.20 -9.67 -27.42
N HIS A 633 34.41 -10.20 -27.17
CA HIS A 633 34.73 -11.60 -27.40
C HIS A 633 33.99 -12.56 -26.46
N THR A 634 33.94 -12.26 -25.15
CA THR A 634 33.17 -13.10 -24.20
C THR A 634 31.68 -13.06 -24.47
N PHE A 635 31.12 -11.91 -24.86
CA PHE A 635 29.70 -11.76 -25.18
C PHE A 635 29.27 -12.62 -26.37
N ILE A 636 30.08 -12.68 -27.43
CA ILE A 636 29.79 -13.52 -28.61
C ILE A 636 30.15 -14.99 -28.37
N SER A 637 31.14 -15.29 -27.52
CA SER A 637 31.43 -16.66 -27.07
C SER A 637 30.28 -17.28 -26.26
N LEU A 638 29.50 -16.45 -25.55
CA LEU A 638 28.33 -16.89 -24.79
C LEU A 638 27.06 -16.97 -25.65
N LEU A 639 27.00 -16.25 -26.78
CA LEU A 639 25.96 -16.39 -27.79
C LEU A 639 26.17 -17.60 -28.71
N SER A 640 27.43 -17.92 -29.05
CA SER A 640 27.74 -18.97 -30.03
C SER A 640 29.05 -19.69 -29.73
N ASN A 641 29.00 -21.03 -29.73
CA ASN A 641 30.17 -21.90 -29.55
C ASN A 641 31.08 -22.00 -30.80
N ASN A 642 30.85 -21.16 -31.81
CA ASN A 642 31.55 -21.20 -33.09
C ASN A 642 32.78 -20.27 -33.11
N ILE A 643 33.63 -20.44 -34.12
CA ILE A 643 34.90 -19.70 -34.26
C ILE A 643 34.64 -18.19 -34.29
N ILE A 644 35.10 -17.49 -33.26
CA ILE A 644 34.81 -16.06 -33.03
C ILE A 644 35.67 -15.19 -33.96
N PRO A 645 35.09 -14.28 -34.77
CA PRO A 645 35.85 -13.33 -35.57
C PRO A 645 36.65 -12.36 -34.69
N VAL A 646 37.85 -11.97 -35.12
CA VAL A 646 38.67 -10.96 -34.42
C VAL A 646 37.96 -9.61 -34.40
N MET A 647 37.65 -9.11 -33.21
CA MET A 647 36.95 -7.83 -33.04
C MET A 647 37.93 -6.70 -32.73
N LYS A 648 37.68 -5.52 -33.31
CA LYS A 648 38.48 -4.31 -33.06
C LYS A 648 37.62 -3.13 -32.63
N ASN A 649 36.43 -2.98 -33.21
CA ASN A 649 35.53 -1.87 -32.93
C ASN A 649 34.13 -2.34 -32.51
N PHE A 650 33.39 -1.51 -31.76
CA PHE A 650 32.01 -1.78 -31.36
C PHE A 650 31.05 -2.00 -32.56
N ASN A 651 31.34 -1.38 -33.72
CA ASN A 651 30.56 -1.58 -34.94
C ASN A 651 30.72 -2.98 -35.54
N ASP A 652 31.90 -3.61 -35.37
CA ASP A 652 32.14 -5.00 -35.77
C ASP A 652 31.30 -5.95 -34.88
N PHE A 653 31.25 -5.63 -33.58
CA PHE A 653 30.44 -6.31 -32.58
C PHE A 653 28.93 -6.23 -32.87
N ILE A 654 28.36 -5.03 -33.08
CA ILE A 654 26.94 -4.87 -33.45
C ILE A 654 26.60 -5.68 -34.70
N ARG A 655 27.45 -5.58 -35.75
CA ARG A 655 27.21 -6.27 -37.01
C ARG A 655 27.15 -7.78 -36.84
N ILE A 656 28.14 -8.38 -36.18
CA ILE A 656 28.18 -9.84 -36.00
C ILE A 656 27.08 -10.32 -35.05
N LEU A 657 26.73 -9.54 -34.02
CA LEU A 657 25.57 -9.81 -33.14
C LEU A 657 24.25 -9.81 -33.94
N ARG A 658 24.07 -8.85 -34.87
CA ARG A 658 22.92 -8.81 -35.79
C ARG A 658 22.93 -10.00 -36.77
N ASP A 659 24.08 -10.31 -37.37
CA ASP A 659 24.23 -11.42 -38.33
C ASP A 659 23.90 -12.78 -37.66
N LEU A 660 24.33 -13.00 -36.42
CA LEU A 660 23.95 -14.16 -35.59
C LEU A 660 22.44 -14.19 -35.30
N SER A 661 21.88 -13.06 -34.85
CA SER A 661 20.44 -12.95 -34.55
C SER A 661 19.54 -13.28 -35.75
N ILE A 662 19.99 -12.95 -36.96
CA ILE A 662 19.30 -13.28 -38.22
C ILE A 662 19.43 -14.79 -38.55
N GLN A 663 20.58 -15.41 -38.28
CA GLN A 663 20.77 -16.85 -38.46
C GLN A 663 19.88 -17.69 -37.53
N ASP A 664 19.76 -17.32 -36.26
CA ASP A 664 18.88 -18.02 -35.31
C ASP A 664 17.39 -17.89 -35.68
N MET A 665 16.96 -16.72 -36.13
CA MET A 665 15.60 -16.51 -36.63
C MET A 665 15.32 -17.37 -37.88
N ASN A 666 16.31 -17.56 -38.76
CA ASN A 666 16.18 -18.44 -39.92
C ASN A 666 16.15 -19.93 -39.53
N ASN A 667 16.99 -20.36 -38.59
CA ASN A 667 17.02 -21.74 -38.09
C ASN A 667 15.71 -22.15 -37.41
N ASN A 668 15.10 -21.24 -36.63
CA ASN A 668 13.86 -21.51 -35.91
C ASN A 668 12.62 -21.68 -36.81
N ASN A 669 12.64 -21.22 -38.07
CA ASN A 669 11.52 -21.41 -39.01
C ASN A 669 11.18 -22.89 -39.27
N ASN A 670 12.13 -23.82 -39.04
CA ASN A 670 11.93 -25.26 -39.19
C ASN A 670 11.16 -25.92 -38.02
N LYS A 671 10.80 -25.19 -36.95
CA LYS A 671 10.01 -25.71 -35.81
C LYS A 671 8.71 -24.91 -35.63
N LYS A 672 7.59 -25.61 -35.44
CA LYS A 672 6.21 -25.05 -35.49
C LYS A 672 5.81 -24.12 -34.31
N LYS A 673 6.74 -23.39 -33.67
CA LYS A 673 6.44 -22.34 -32.68
C LYS A 673 7.19 -21.05 -33.03
N LYS A 674 6.48 -20.04 -33.50
CA LYS A 674 7.00 -18.69 -33.78
C LYS A 674 7.22 -17.87 -32.50
N THR A 675 8.01 -18.40 -31.57
CA THR A 675 8.48 -17.65 -30.39
C THR A 675 9.82 -17.00 -30.73
N LYS A 676 9.85 -15.66 -30.80
CA LYS A 676 11.11 -14.91 -30.88
C LYS A 676 11.98 -15.29 -29.66
N GLN A 677 13.25 -15.64 -29.88
CA GLN A 677 14.21 -15.76 -28.78
C GLN A 677 14.39 -14.39 -28.11
N TYR A 678 14.55 -14.42 -26.78
CA TYR A 678 14.78 -13.24 -25.96
C TYR A 678 16.01 -13.47 -25.09
N TYR A 679 16.82 -12.44 -24.90
CA TYR A 679 18.11 -12.52 -24.22
C TYR A 679 18.12 -11.71 -22.92
N PHE A 680 18.64 -12.30 -21.84
CA PHE A 680 18.91 -11.59 -20.59
C PHE A 680 20.40 -11.31 -20.47
N VAL A 681 20.81 -10.06 -20.65
CA VAL A 681 22.21 -9.61 -20.49
C VAL A 681 22.39 -9.13 -19.06
N VAL A 682 23.17 -9.85 -18.25
CA VAL A 682 23.41 -9.51 -16.84
C VAL A 682 24.85 -9.02 -16.64
N LEU A 683 25.03 -7.74 -16.28
CA LEU A 683 26.32 -7.15 -15.93
C LEU A 683 26.46 -7.02 -14.41
N HIS A 684 27.34 -7.81 -13.81
CA HIS A 684 27.62 -7.79 -12.37
C HIS A 684 28.84 -6.91 -12.04
N HIS A 685 28.75 -6.08 -11.00
CA HIS A 685 29.80 -5.13 -10.58
C HIS A 685 30.08 -4.00 -11.59
N ILE A 686 29.03 -3.41 -12.17
CA ILE A 686 29.11 -2.32 -13.18
C ILE A 686 30.02 -1.13 -12.78
N GLU A 687 30.16 -0.85 -11.48
CA GLU A 687 31.11 0.15 -10.95
C GLU A 687 32.55 -0.06 -11.46
N LEU A 688 32.97 -1.31 -11.66
CA LEU A 688 34.29 -1.64 -12.20
C LEU A 688 34.38 -1.36 -13.71
N LEU A 689 33.29 -1.54 -14.46
CA LEU A 689 33.24 -1.25 -15.89
C LEU A 689 33.41 0.25 -16.17
N LEU A 690 32.77 1.10 -15.34
CA LEU A 690 32.90 2.56 -15.40
C LEU A 690 34.31 3.06 -15.02
N ASN A 691 35.08 2.31 -14.23
CA ASN A 691 36.48 2.65 -13.93
C ASN A 691 37.41 2.39 -15.14
N TYR A 692 37.00 1.57 -16.11
CA TYR A 692 37.77 1.32 -17.35
C TYR A 692 37.29 2.18 -18.52
N ASP A 693 35.97 2.38 -18.65
CA ASP A 693 35.36 3.21 -19.70
C ASP A 693 35.26 4.67 -19.23
N THR A 694 36.41 5.37 -19.21
CA THR A 694 36.55 6.73 -18.63
C THR A 694 35.77 7.84 -19.34
N THR A 695 35.00 7.52 -20.39
CA THR A 695 34.08 8.45 -21.07
C THR A 695 32.62 7.96 -21.05
N GLY A 696 32.31 6.82 -20.41
CA GLY A 696 30.95 6.27 -20.29
C GLY A 696 30.29 5.81 -21.60
N HIS A 697 30.98 5.89 -22.73
CA HIS A 697 30.41 5.66 -24.06
C HIS A 697 29.99 4.20 -24.27
N LEU A 698 30.66 3.22 -23.66
CA LEU A 698 30.24 1.81 -23.74
C LEU A 698 28.85 1.63 -23.12
N LEU A 699 28.59 2.24 -21.95
CA LEU A 699 27.31 2.09 -21.27
C LEU A 699 26.18 2.77 -22.05
N TYR A 700 26.43 3.97 -22.60
CA TYR A 700 25.53 4.64 -23.56
C TYR A 700 25.20 3.75 -24.77
N LEU A 701 26.23 3.15 -25.38
CA LEU A 701 26.09 2.26 -26.54
C LEU A 701 25.36 0.94 -26.19
N LEU A 702 25.52 0.43 -24.97
CA LEU A 702 24.79 -0.74 -24.47
C LEU A 702 23.31 -0.44 -24.21
N PHE A 703 22.96 0.73 -23.68
CA PHE A 703 21.55 1.14 -23.58
C PHE A 703 20.91 1.25 -24.98
N LYS A 704 21.62 1.81 -25.97
CA LYS A 704 21.13 1.90 -27.36
C LYS A 704 21.28 0.61 -28.18
N LEU A 705 21.68 -0.52 -27.59
CA LEU A 705 21.93 -1.75 -28.35
C LEU A 705 20.68 -2.29 -29.06
N ASN A 706 19.47 -2.09 -28.51
CA ASN A 706 18.20 -2.46 -29.19
C ASN A 706 17.96 -1.63 -30.48
N GLU A 707 18.36 -0.36 -30.49
CA GLU A 707 18.27 0.55 -31.65
C GLU A 707 19.37 0.24 -32.67
N LEU A 708 20.62 0.10 -32.21
CA LEU A 708 21.80 -0.18 -33.04
C LEU A 708 21.74 -1.55 -33.73
N THR A 709 21.09 -2.54 -33.10
CA THR A 709 20.81 -3.85 -33.72
C THR A 709 19.53 -3.86 -34.57
N LEU A 710 18.90 -2.70 -34.79
CA LEU A 710 17.68 -2.50 -35.59
C LEU A 710 16.52 -3.42 -35.17
N GLY A 711 16.38 -3.68 -33.87
CA GLY A 711 15.32 -4.52 -33.31
C GLY A 711 15.40 -6.01 -33.66
N TYR A 712 16.52 -6.52 -34.19
CA TYR A 712 16.72 -7.95 -34.42
C TYR A 712 17.10 -8.72 -33.14
N PHE A 713 17.79 -8.06 -32.20
CA PHE A 713 18.25 -8.66 -30.94
C PHE A 713 17.42 -8.20 -29.74
N HIS A 714 16.33 -8.91 -29.45
CA HIS A 714 15.44 -8.59 -28.34
C HIS A 714 16.07 -8.99 -26.99
N HIS A 715 16.41 -7.99 -26.17
CA HIS A 715 17.08 -8.23 -24.88
C HIS A 715 16.68 -7.25 -23.77
N THR A 716 16.81 -7.71 -22.53
CA THR A 716 16.84 -6.87 -21.33
C THR A 716 18.29 -6.74 -20.86
N LEU A 717 18.71 -5.52 -20.55
CA LEU A 717 19.97 -5.23 -19.87
C LEU A 717 19.71 -5.16 -18.35
N ILE A 718 20.21 -6.14 -17.60
CA ILE A 718 20.13 -6.21 -16.13
C ILE A 718 21.49 -5.82 -15.55
N LEU A 719 21.52 -4.74 -14.79
CA LEU A 719 22.73 -4.16 -14.22
C LEU A 719 22.75 -4.38 -12.70
N ILE A 720 23.85 -4.86 -12.14
CA ILE A 720 23.99 -5.11 -10.69
C ILE A 720 25.13 -4.29 -10.11
N GLY A 721 24.80 -3.27 -9.30
CA GLY A 721 25.75 -2.42 -8.58
C GLY A 721 25.63 -2.55 -7.06
N HIS A 722 26.52 -1.90 -6.32
CA HIS A 722 26.39 -1.63 -4.89
C HIS A 722 25.69 -0.27 -4.66
N GLN A 723 26.22 0.79 -5.29
CA GLN A 723 25.73 2.16 -5.21
C GLN A 723 24.38 2.34 -5.93
N PRO A 724 23.56 3.34 -5.54
CA PRO A 724 22.40 3.73 -6.34
C PRO A 724 22.85 4.35 -7.67
N PHE A 725 22.02 4.22 -8.71
CA PHE A 725 22.36 4.59 -10.10
C PHE A 725 22.93 6.02 -10.23
N TYR A 726 22.31 6.99 -9.57
CA TYR A 726 22.69 8.42 -9.60
C TYR A 726 23.98 8.77 -8.83
N GLN A 727 24.59 7.82 -8.11
CA GLN A 727 25.89 8.01 -7.44
C GLN A 727 27.06 7.39 -8.21
N LEU A 728 26.77 6.67 -9.31
CA LEU A 728 27.81 6.08 -10.15
C LEU A 728 28.66 7.18 -10.80
N PRO A 729 29.99 7.01 -10.89
CA PRO A 729 30.87 7.99 -11.50
C PRO A 729 30.45 8.24 -12.95
N GLN A 730 30.59 9.50 -13.39
CA GLN A 730 30.30 9.97 -14.76
C GLN A 730 28.82 9.87 -15.20
N MET A 731 27.91 9.31 -14.39
CA MET A 731 26.51 9.14 -14.79
C MET A 731 25.80 10.45 -15.15
N ASN A 732 26.14 11.57 -14.49
CA ASN A 732 25.60 12.90 -14.83
C ASN A 732 25.99 13.37 -16.25
N GLN A 733 27.10 12.88 -16.80
CA GLN A 733 27.50 13.16 -18.19
C GLN A 733 26.74 12.25 -19.15
N ILE A 734 26.61 10.97 -18.80
CA ILE A 734 25.83 9.97 -19.54
C ILE A 734 24.34 10.37 -19.62
N GLU A 735 23.74 10.87 -18.53
CA GLU A 735 22.36 11.38 -18.51
C GLU A 735 22.18 12.64 -19.37
N ALA A 736 23.19 13.51 -19.45
CA ALA A 736 23.18 14.68 -20.32
C ALA A 736 23.29 14.30 -21.82
N GLU A 737 23.96 13.20 -22.15
CA GLU A 737 24.08 12.69 -23.53
C GLU A 737 22.90 11.77 -23.97
N LEU A 738 22.29 11.01 -23.05
CA LEU A 738 21.16 10.12 -23.37
C LEU A 738 19.82 10.85 -23.53
N GLY A 739 19.60 11.93 -22.78
CA GLY A 739 18.25 12.38 -22.44
C GLY A 739 17.57 11.41 -21.45
N VAL A 740 16.25 11.58 -21.23
CA VAL A 740 15.53 10.87 -20.16
C VAL A 740 15.31 9.38 -20.50
N LEU A 741 16.29 8.54 -20.15
CA LEU A 741 16.24 7.09 -20.31
C LEU A 741 16.77 6.38 -19.06
N THR A 742 16.20 6.71 -17.90
CA THR A 742 16.54 6.10 -16.61
C THR A 742 16.11 4.62 -16.56
N PRO A 743 17.01 3.67 -16.20
CA PRO A 743 16.63 2.26 -16.04
C PRO A 743 15.71 2.05 -14.84
N ILE A 744 14.93 0.97 -14.83
CA ILE A 744 14.06 0.63 -13.69
C ILE A 744 14.95 0.26 -12.50
N THR A 745 15.09 1.15 -11.52
CA THR A 745 15.93 0.89 -10.33
C THR A 745 15.19 0.08 -9.27
N ILE A 746 15.86 -0.91 -8.69
CA ILE A 746 15.33 -1.82 -7.67
C ILE A 746 16.33 -1.91 -6.53
N PHE A 747 15.89 -1.53 -5.32
CA PHE A 747 16.71 -1.55 -4.11
C PHE A 747 16.57 -2.88 -3.36
N VAL A 748 17.72 -3.47 -3.00
CA VAL A 748 17.82 -4.68 -2.18
C VAL A 748 18.44 -4.28 -0.83
N PRO A 749 17.63 -4.05 0.23
CA PRO A 749 18.13 -3.63 1.54
C PRO A 749 19.03 -4.68 2.19
N ALA A 750 19.82 -4.27 3.19
CA ALA A 750 20.51 -5.20 4.07
C ALA A 750 19.52 -6.10 4.83
N TYR A 751 19.93 -7.32 5.21
CA TYR A 751 19.11 -8.20 6.05
C TYR A 751 19.03 -7.67 7.48
N THR A 752 17.86 -7.75 8.12
CA THR A 752 17.73 -7.47 9.56
C THR A 752 18.35 -8.59 10.42
N ARG A 753 18.67 -8.32 11.69
CA ARG A 753 19.18 -9.34 12.63
C ARG A 753 18.25 -10.56 12.70
N THR A 754 16.94 -10.35 12.68
CA THR A 754 15.92 -11.42 12.68
C THR A 754 15.93 -12.26 11.39
N GLU A 755 16.06 -11.63 10.22
CA GLU A 755 16.23 -12.37 8.95
C GLU A 755 17.54 -13.18 8.95
N ILE A 756 18.63 -12.62 9.49
CA ILE A 756 19.92 -13.34 9.56
C ILE A 756 19.81 -14.58 10.45
N VAL A 757 19.09 -14.51 11.58
CA VAL A 757 18.81 -15.70 12.42
C VAL A 757 18.09 -16.77 11.61
N THR A 758 16.97 -16.44 10.93
CA THR A 758 16.18 -17.43 10.19
C THR A 758 16.91 -18.00 8.97
N ILE A 759 17.68 -17.18 8.26
CA ILE A 759 18.49 -17.63 7.12
C ILE A 759 19.61 -18.57 7.60
N LEU A 760 20.29 -18.25 8.70
CA LEU A 760 21.33 -19.12 9.25
C LEU A 760 20.74 -20.42 9.82
N GLN A 761 19.58 -20.39 10.48
CA GLN A 761 18.84 -21.59 10.89
C GLN A 761 18.56 -22.50 9.69
N ASN A 762 18.01 -21.96 8.59
CA ASN A 762 17.68 -22.74 7.39
C ASN A 762 18.94 -23.29 6.69
N ILE A 763 20.03 -22.51 6.62
CA ILE A 763 21.30 -22.96 6.02
C ILE A 763 21.96 -24.05 6.87
N LEU A 764 21.98 -23.92 8.20
CA LEU A 764 22.66 -24.86 9.09
C LEU A 764 21.88 -26.18 9.26
N THR A 765 20.54 -26.13 9.31
CA THR A 765 19.71 -27.35 9.34
C THR A 765 19.78 -28.17 8.05
N GLN A 766 20.15 -27.56 6.91
CA GLN A 766 20.46 -28.27 5.67
C GLN A 766 21.85 -28.93 5.66
N GLN A 767 22.77 -28.56 6.57
CA GLN A 767 24.11 -29.15 6.67
C GLN A 767 24.15 -30.22 7.77
N GLN A 768 23.64 -31.41 7.42
CA GLN A 768 23.31 -32.51 8.35
C GLN A 768 24.45 -33.03 9.24
N ASP A 769 25.72 -32.77 8.91
CA ASP A 769 26.88 -33.30 9.63
C ASP A 769 27.15 -32.65 11.02
N ILE A 770 26.45 -31.55 11.38
CA ILE A 770 26.82 -30.71 12.54
C ILE A 770 25.57 -30.17 13.28
N LEU A 771 24.81 -31.06 13.93
CA LEU A 771 23.57 -30.69 14.65
C LEU A 771 23.72 -30.77 16.18
N PRO A 772 23.40 -29.67 16.92
CA PRO A 772 22.91 -29.73 18.29
C PRO A 772 21.52 -30.37 18.36
N SER A 773 21.13 -30.90 19.52
CA SER A 773 19.91 -31.71 19.69
C SER A 773 18.59 -30.98 19.40
N SER A 774 18.58 -29.65 19.39
CA SER A 774 17.35 -28.85 19.21
C SER A 774 17.56 -27.54 18.45
N ILE A 775 16.52 -27.13 17.71
CA ILE A 775 16.47 -25.87 16.94
C ILE A 775 16.53 -24.66 17.89
N SER A 776 15.99 -24.78 19.11
CA SER A 776 16.04 -23.76 20.16
C SER A 776 17.46 -23.49 20.68
N GLN A 777 18.26 -24.52 20.94
CA GLN A 777 19.68 -24.36 21.27
C GLN A 777 20.44 -23.64 20.16
N LEU A 778 20.23 -24.08 18.90
CA LEU A 778 20.86 -23.46 17.73
C LEU A 778 20.45 -21.98 17.57
N GLN A 779 19.20 -21.62 17.87
CA GLN A 779 18.77 -20.22 17.92
C GLN A 779 19.50 -19.42 19.00
N ILE A 780 19.58 -19.93 20.24
CA ILE A 780 20.22 -19.23 21.37
C ILE A 780 21.71 -18.96 21.07
N ILE A 781 22.41 -19.93 20.49
CA ILE A 781 23.83 -19.79 20.10
C ILE A 781 24.00 -18.71 19.02
N ILE A 782 23.13 -18.70 18.00
CA ILE A 782 23.16 -17.69 16.94
C ILE A 782 22.84 -16.30 17.51
N GLU A 783 21.84 -16.17 18.38
CA GLU A 783 21.48 -14.89 19.00
C GLU A 783 22.62 -14.32 19.87
N LEU A 784 23.30 -15.17 20.65
CA LEU A 784 24.48 -14.81 21.45
C LEU A 784 25.66 -14.40 20.57
N ALA A 785 26.00 -15.19 19.54
CA ALA A 785 27.08 -14.88 18.61
C ALA A 785 26.80 -13.59 17.81
N LEU A 786 25.55 -13.37 17.39
CA LEU A 786 25.17 -12.11 16.75
C LEU A 786 25.23 -10.90 17.70
N GLN A 787 25.09 -11.08 19.02
CA GLN A 787 25.23 -9.97 19.97
C GLN A 787 26.66 -9.39 19.98
N SER A 788 27.68 -10.19 19.68
CA SER A 788 29.06 -9.73 19.47
C SER A 788 29.35 -9.38 18.00
N PHE A 789 29.00 -10.25 17.05
CA PHE A 789 29.43 -10.11 15.65
C PHE A 789 28.65 -9.04 14.86
N TYR A 790 27.35 -8.83 15.11
CA TYR A 790 26.52 -7.86 14.36
C TYR A 790 26.93 -6.40 14.58
N ILE A 791 27.74 -6.11 15.61
CA ILE A 791 28.32 -4.78 15.85
C ILE A 791 29.45 -4.46 14.85
N VAL A 792 30.09 -5.50 14.29
CA VAL A 792 31.25 -5.39 13.40
C VAL A 792 30.94 -5.79 11.96
N THR A 793 30.09 -6.81 11.77
CA THR A 793 29.79 -7.41 10.46
C THR A 793 28.30 -7.68 10.26
N ASN A 794 27.73 -7.13 9.19
CA ASN A 794 26.38 -7.46 8.68
C ASN A 794 26.44 -8.34 7.42
N ASP A 795 27.57 -8.99 7.17
CA ASP A 795 27.79 -9.85 6.00
C ASP A 795 27.36 -11.29 6.32
N LEU A 796 26.35 -11.79 5.61
CA LEU A 796 25.79 -13.12 5.81
C LEU A 796 26.83 -14.25 5.61
N ILE A 797 27.83 -14.07 4.73
CA ILE A 797 28.81 -15.10 4.42
C ILE A 797 29.83 -15.23 5.55
N GLU A 798 30.44 -14.11 5.96
CA GLU A 798 31.38 -14.08 7.09
C GLU A 798 30.69 -14.49 8.40
N LEU A 799 29.43 -14.06 8.62
CA LEU A 799 28.62 -14.48 9.76
C LEU A 799 28.36 -15.98 9.74
N LYS A 800 28.02 -16.57 8.58
CA LYS A 800 27.85 -18.03 8.44
C LYS A 800 29.11 -18.77 8.88
N ASP A 801 30.26 -18.39 8.35
CA ASP A 801 31.51 -19.13 8.58
C ASP A 801 32.00 -18.99 10.04
N MET A 802 31.90 -17.79 10.64
CA MET A 802 32.17 -17.58 12.06
C MET A 802 31.22 -18.38 12.97
N ILE A 803 29.92 -18.38 12.68
CA ILE A 803 28.91 -19.08 13.48
C ILE A 803 29.01 -20.60 13.32
N THR A 804 29.29 -21.10 12.12
CA THR A 804 29.58 -22.52 11.88
C THR A 804 30.76 -23.00 12.72
N MET A 805 31.79 -22.16 12.89
CA MET A 805 32.92 -22.48 13.76
C MET A 805 32.56 -22.43 15.26
N CYS A 806 31.75 -21.45 15.68
CA CYS A 806 31.25 -21.37 17.07
C CYS A 806 30.40 -22.60 17.44
N ILE A 807 29.62 -23.14 16.50
CA ILE A 807 28.81 -24.36 16.68
C ILE A 807 29.68 -25.63 16.71
N LYS A 808 30.76 -25.69 15.91
CA LYS A 808 31.73 -26.80 16.01
C LYS A 808 32.38 -26.89 17.39
N ASP A 809 32.76 -25.75 17.97
CA ASP A 809 33.33 -25.71 19.32
C ASP A 809 32.28 -25.88 20.43
N PHE A 810 31.02 -25.47 20.18
CA PHE A 810 29.87 -25.76 21.06
C PHE A 810 29.69 -27.25 21.29
N LEU A 811 29.60 -28.03 20.20
CA LEU A 811 29.38 -29.49 20.27
C LEU A 811 30.54 -30.19 20.97
N ARG A 812 31.78 -29.73 20.74
CA ARG A 812 32.97 -30.21 21.44
C ARG A 812 33.01 -29.83 22.93
N SER A 813 32.45 -28.68 23.30
CA SER A 813 32.30 -28.25 24.68
C SER A 813 31.19 -29.01 25.42
N ASN A 814 30.05 -29.27 24.78
CA ASN A 814 28.94 -30.02 25.36
C ASN A 814 29.30 -31.48 25.61
N THR A 815 29.95 -32.13 24.63
CA THR A 815 30.44 -33.52 24.78
C THR A 815 31.45 -33.66 25.93
N LYS A 816 32.22 -32.61 26.24
CA LYS A 816 33.09 -32.56 27.43
C LYS A 816 32.37 -32.25 28.75
N LYS A 817 31.24 -31.53 28.75
CA LYS A 817 30.64 -30.94 29.96
C LYS A 817 29.26 -31.50 30.36
N GLN A 818 28.64 -32.36 29.56
CA GLN A 818 27.35 -33.02 29.84
C GLN A 818 26.26 -32.06 30.36
N ILE A 819 25.93 -31.05 29.55
CA ILE A 819 24.86 -30.10 29.84
C ILE A 819 23.56 -30.66 29.27
N ASN A 820 22.52 -30.76 30.12
CA ASN A 820 21.19 -31.22 29.73
C ASN A 820 20.56 -30.30 28.67
N ASP A 821 19.70 -30.85 27.81
CA ASP A 821 19.15 -30.13 26.66
C ASP A 821 18.26 -28.91 27.03
N ASP A 822 17.74 -28.86 28.26
CA ASP A 822 16.94 -27.76 28.85
C ASP A 822 17.78 -26.58 29.37
N GLY A 823 19.07 -26.49 29.00
CA GLY A 823 20.01 -25.48 29.50
C GLY A 823 19.49 -24.03 29.38
N THR A 824 19.67 -23.23 30.43
CA THR A 824 19.14 -21.87 30.45
C THR A 824 20.03 -20.91 29.66
N ASN A 825 19.46 -19.75 29.30
CA ASN A 825 20.21 -18.64 28.68
C ASN A 825 21.33 -18.09 29.59
N HIS A 826 21.41 -18.50 30.87
CA HIS A 826 22.52 -18.19 31.77
C HIS A 826 23.70 -19.14 31.57
N ASP A 827 23.46 -20.44 31.45
CA ASP A 827 24.49 -21.48 31.35
C ASP A 827 25.31 -21.32 30.07
N TYR A 828 24.64 -21.05 28.95
CA TYR A 828 25.30 -20.73 27.67
C TYR A 828 26.10 -19.42 27.72
N ARG A 829 25.70 -18.43 28.54
CA ARG A 829 26.50 -17.21 28.77
C ARG A 829 27.70 -17.43 29.68
N ILE A 830 27.66 -18.43 30.57
CA ILE A 830 28.81 -18.83 31.42
C ILE A 830 29.85 -19.58 30.58
N LEU A 831 29.42 -20.44 29.64
CA LEU A 831 30.31 -21.05 28.66
C LEU A 831 30.97 -20.01 27.74
N TYR A 832 30.15 -19.16 27.12
CA TYR A 832 30.63 -18.13 26.19
C TYR A 832 31.05 -16.85 26.91
N GLN A 833 32.16 -16.92 27.64
CA GLN A 833 32.88 -15.71 28.00
C GLN A 833 33.22 -14.91 26.74
N LYS A 834 33.01 -13.59 26.83
CA LYS A 834 33.17 -12.62 25.74
C LYS A 834 34.51 -12.71 25.00
N GLU A 835 35.54 -13.21 25.69
CA GLU A 835 36.88 -13.42 25.15
C GLU A 835 36.92 -14.39 23.96
N PHE A 836 36.14 -15.47 23.95
CA PHE A 836 36.16 -16.42 22.81
C PHE A 836 35.63 -15.76 21.53
N PHE A 837 34.47 -15.11 21.58
CA PHE A 837 33.96 -14.37 20.41
C PHE A 837 34.92 -13.26 19.96
N MET A 838 35.60 -12.59 20.89
CA MET A 838 36.66 -11.62 20.55
C MET A 838 37.91 -12.29 19.94
N GLN A 839 38.27 -13.52 20.34
CA GLN A 839 39.34 -14.29 19.69
C GLN A 839 38.94 -14.66 18.26
N VAL A 840 37.75 -15.23 18.05
CA VAL A 840 37.20 -15.57 16.72
C VAL A 840 37.19 -14.34 15.79
N LEU A 841 36.73 -13.20 16.29
CA LEU A 841 36.68 -11.95 15.52
C LEU A 841 38.09 -11.41 15.20
N ASN A 842 39.04 -11.54 16.13
CA ASN A 842 40.42 -11.11 15.90
C ASN A 842 41.25 -12.09 15.05
N SER A 843 40.89 -13.37 14.96
CA SER A 843 41.64 -14.41 14.23
C SER A 843 41.04 -14.76 12.86
N VAL A 844 39.73 -15.04 12.81
CA VAL A 844 39.03 -15.58 11.63
C VAL A 844 38.52 -14.47 10.73
N TYR A 845 37.82 -13.47 11.27
CA TYR A 845 37.31 -12.36 10.46
C TYR A 845 38.45 -11.49 9.88
N THR A 846 39.53 -11.29 10.63
CA THR A 846 40.77 -10.68 10.10
C THR A 846 41.52 -11.60 9.11
N ARG A 847 41.12 -12.87 9.01
CA ARG A 847 41.78 -13.95 8.26
C ARG A 847 43.27 -14.14 8.60
N SER A 848 43.68 -13.73 9.81
CA SER A 848 45.04 -13.93 10.32
C SER A 848 45.34 -15.37 10.71
N MET A 849 44.30 -16.20 10.90
CA MET A 849 44.37 -17.66 10.94
C MET A 849 43.31 -18.25 10.00
N SER A 850 43.61 -19.40 9.38
CA SER A 850 42.61 -20.16 8.61
C SER A 850 41.76 -21.03 9.53
N ILE A 851 40.50 -21.27 9.13
CA ILE A 851 39.52 -22.00 9.94
C ILE A 851 40.04 -23.37 10.46
N PRO A 852 40.72 -24.22 9.66
CA PRO A 852 41.32 -25.46 10.17
C PRO A 852 42.39 -25.19 11.23
N LYS A 853 43.33 -24.26 10.97
CA LYS A 853 44.42 -23.96 11.92
C LYS A 853 43.94 -23.38 13.25
N PHE A 854 42.82 -22.65 13.24
CA PHE A 854 42.20 -22.16 14.48
C PHE A 854 41.60 -23.31 15.29
N LEU A 855 40.89 -24.23 14.63
CA LEU A 855 40.43 -25.47 15.27
C LEU A 855 41.61 -26.28 15.82
N ASP A 856 42.70 -26.45 15.05
CA ASP A 856 43.91 -27.18 15.48
C ASP A 856 44.57 -26.55 16.73
N THR A 857 44.60 -25.22 16.85
CA THR A 857 45.11 -24.56 18.07
C THR A 857 44.20 -24.74 19.29
N HIS A 858 42.90 -24.97 19.10
CA HIS A 858 41.97 -25.27 20.17
C HIS A 858 41.79 -26.79 20.41
N THR A 859 42.30 -27.68 19.55
CA THR A 859 42.32 -29.13 19.82
C THR A 859 43.49 -29.57 20.68
N ALA A 860 44.63 -28.88 20.63
CA ALA A 860 45.90 -29.32 21.23
C ALA A 860 46.01 -29.23 22.77
N ASP A 861 45.31 -28.28 23.42
CA ASP A 861 45.55 -27.96 24.83
C ASP A 861 44.57 -28.65 25.79
N GLU A 862 45.04 -29.68 26.48
CA GLU A 862 44.50 -30.08 27.80
C GLU A 862 45.56 -30.63 28.79
N GLU A 863 46.82 -30.84 28.36
CA GLU A 863 47.91 -31.32 29.25
C GLU A 863 48.92 -30.23 29.70
N THR A 864 48.87 -28.99 29.20
CA THR A 864 49.83 -27.92 29.58
C THR A 864 49.20 -26.55 29.86
N THR A 865 48.32 -26.48 30.86
CA THR A 865 47.50 -25.31 31.22
C THR A 865 48.25 -24.14 31.90
N ASP A 866 49.46 -23.79 31.42
CA ASP A 866 50.31 -22.72 32.00
C ASP A 866 50.97 -21.77 30.96
N LYS A 867 50.75 -21.97 29.63
CA LYS A 867 51.46 -21.18 28.58
C LYS A 867 50.61 -20.72 27.39
N SER A 868 49.33 -21.09 27.31
CA SER A 868 48.48 -20.88 26.12
C SER A 868 48.09 -19.42 25.88
N SER A 869 48.11 -18.55 26.90
CA SER A 869 47.87 -17.10 26.77
C SER A 869 48.92 -16.35 25.93
N HIS A 870 50.03 -16.99 25.55
CA HIS A 870 51.11 -16.38 24.77
C HIS A 870 51.06 -16.62 23.25
N ILE A 871 50.15 -17.46 22.73
CA ILE A 871 50.14 -17.79 21.29
C ILE A 871 49.69 -16.58 20.44
N SER A 872 48.74 -15.78 20.93
CA SER A 872 48.34 -14.49 20.32
C SER A 872 49.48 -13.46 20.22
N THR A 873 50.54 -13.63 21.03
CA THR A 873 51.74 -12.78 20.97
C THR A 873 52.82 -13.30 20.04
N ILE A 874 52.74 -14.52 19.50
CA ILE A 874 53.77 -15.09 18.60
C ILE A 874 53.78 -14.37 17.25
N ASN A 875 52.63 -14.26 16.56
CA ASN A 875 52.54 -13.51 15.30
C ASN A 875 52.85 -12.01 15.47
N ASN A 876 52.62 -11.44 16.66
CA ASN A 876 52.98 -10.05 16.95
C ASN A 876 54.47 -9.84 17.27
N LYS A 877 55.18 -10.87 17.76
CA LYS A 877 56.64 -10.86 17.91
C LYS A 877 57.36 -11.02 16.57
N ASN A 878 56.87 -11.91 15.71
CA ASN A 878 57.45 -12.16 14.37
C ASN A 878 57.26 -11.00 13.36
N ASN A 879 56.62 -9.89 13.77
CA ASN A 879 56.32 -8.75 12.91
C ASN A 879 57.52 -7.79 12.70
N THR A 880 58.68 -7.99 13.34
CA THR A 880 59.90 -7.24 13.03
C THR A 880 60.64 -7.87 11.85
N ARG A 881 60.62 -7.22 10.67
CA ARG A 881 61.46 -7.63 9.53
C ARG A 881 62.92 -7.33 9.85
N ASP A 882 63.80 -8.31 9.64
CA ASP A 882 65.24 -8.10 9.81
C ASP A 882 65.81 -7.23 8.69
N LEU A 883 66.02 -5.96 9.05
CA LEU A 883 66.54 -4.91 8.18
C LEU A 883 68.03 -4.64 8.50
N PRO A 884 68.87 -4.34 7.49
CA PRO A 884 70.24 -3.87 7.72
C PRO A 884 70.28 -2.66 8.66
N LEU A 885 71.34 -2.52 9.48
CA LEU A 885 71.44 -1.48 10.51
C LEU A 885 71.26 -0.05 9.94
N SER A 886 71.89 0.26 8.80
CA SER A 886 71.70 1.53 8.10
C SER A 886 70.26 1.73 7.61
N ALA A 887 69.61 0.68 7.10
CA ALA A 887 68.21 0.73 6.69
C ALA A 887 67.25 0.93 7.88
N LYS A 888 67.56 0.35 9.06
CA LYS A 888 66.83 0.63 10.31
C LYS A 888 66.99 2.10 10.73
N PHE A 889 68.21 2.62 10.76
CA PHE A 889 68.46 4.05 11.07
C PHE A 889 67.80 4.99 10.07
N LEU A 890 67.78 4.65 8.78
CA LEU A 890 67.14 5.46 7.74
C LEU A 890 65.61 5.48 7.91
N LEU A 891 64.99 4.35 8.23
CA LEU A 891 63.56 4.30 8.55
C LEU A 891 63.21 5.16 9.78
N ILE A 892 64.03 5.09 10.84
CA ILE A 892 63.87 5.92 12.05
C ILE A 892 64.06 7.41 11.72
N ALA A 893 65.01 7.76 10.84
CA ALA A 893 65.24 9.14 10.40
C ALA A 893 64.02 9.72 9.65
N ILE A 894 63.40 8.97 8.75
CA ILE A 894 62.17 9.40 8.05
C ILE A 894 61.03 9.54 9.03
N TYR A 895 60.83 8.58 9.94
CA TYR A 895 59.76 8.65 10.93
C TYR A 895 59.91 9.86 11.88
N LEU A 896 61.13 10.13 12.37
CA LEU A 896 61.39 11.33 13.17
C LEU A 896 61.22 12.63 12.37
N ALA A 897 61.40 12.59 11.05
CA ALA A 897 61.18 13.72 10.15
C ALA A 897 59.70 13.93 9.75
N THR A 898 58.84 12.89 9.73
CA THR A 898 57.40 13.08 9.51
C THR A 898 56.71 13.65 10.75
N GLN A 899 57.08 13.15 11.94
CA GLN A 899 56.49 13.57 13.20
C GLN A 899 56.93 14.97 13.64
N ASN A 900 58.24 15.26 13.60
CA ASN A 900 58.75 16.57 14.03
C ASN A 900 58.66 17.61 12.89
N PRO A 901 58.13 18.83 13.15
CA PRO A 901 58.10 19.89 12.14
C PRO A 901 59.48 20.56 11.99
N ILE A 902 59.80 20.96 10.74
CA ILE A 902 61.10 21.52 10.31
C ILE A 902 61.63 22.62 11.26
N LYS A 903 60.74 23.45 11.83
CA LYS A 903 61.06 24.53 12.78
C LYS A 903 61.86 24.09 14.00
N TYR A 904 61.82 22.81 14.38
CA TYR A 904 62.51 22.29 15.56
C TYR A 904 63.74 21.41 15.25
N ASP A 905 64.07 21.16 13.98
CA ASP A 905 65.21 20.30 13.62
C ASP A 905 66.54 20.81 14.19
N ARG A 906 66.78 22.13 14.16
CA ARG A 906 67.98 22.75 14.77
C ARG A 906 68.08 22.51 16.29
N MET A 907 66.96 22.36 16.99
CA MET A 907 66.93 22.06 18.44
C MET A 907 67.20 20.58 18.73
N LEU A 908 66.90 19.70 17.77
CA LEU A 908 66.98 18.24 17.93
C LEU A 908 68.28 17.64 17.36
N TYR A 909 68.83 18.17 16.26
CA TYR A 909 69.88 17.50 15.49
C TYR A 909 71.22 18.27 15.43
N ASP A 910 71.29 19.46 16.01
CA ASP A 910 72.55 20.19 16.14
C ASP A 910 73.51 19.55 17.17
N LYS A 911 74.74 19.28 16.74
CA LYS A 911 75.81 18.69 17.55
C LYS A 911 76.33 19.65 18.64
N GLN A 912 76.21 20.98 18.47
CA GLN A 912 76.64 21.96 19.49
C GLN A 912 75.77 21.92 20.76
N ASN A 913 74.51 21.49 20.64
CA ASN A 913 73.50 21.53 21.70
C ASN A 913 73.40 20.24 22.56
N GLN A 914 74.42 19.37 22.57
CA GLN A 914 74.39 18.05 23.22
C GLN A 914 74.54 18.06 24.77
N GLY A 915 74.25 19.18 25.43
CA GLY A 915 74.23 19.32 26.90
C GLY A 915 73.09 18.50 27.56
N LYS A 916 73.39 17.27 27.98
CA LYS A 916 72.43 16.21 28.40
C LYS A 916 71.35 16.61 29.43
N LYS A 917 71.56 17.63 30.27
CA LYS A 917 70.57 18.10 31.27
C LYS A 917 69.63 19.22 30.75
N SER A 918 70.15 20.27 30.09
CA SER A 918 69.33 21.40 29.64
C SER A 918 68.33 21.01 28.55
N ARG A 919 68.74 20.13 27.62
CA ARG A 919 67.94 19.74 26.46
C ARG A 919 66.65 19.00 26.84
N ARG A 920 66.70 18.07 27.81
CA ARG A 920 65.50 17.36 28.29
C ARG A 920 64.49 18.28 28.96
N ALA A 921 64.95 19.20 29.82
CA ALA A 921 64.07 20.17 30.47
C ALA A 921 63.37 21.10 29.45
N LYS A 922 64.11 21.60 28.45
CA LYS A 922 63.55 22.43 27.36
C LYS A 922 62.52 21.69 26.49
N ILE A 923 62.78 20.41 26.18
CA ILE A 923 61.83 19.56 25.46
C ILE A 923 60.57 19.32 26.30
N MET A 924 60.72 18.95 27.57
CA MET A 924 59.59 18.65 28.47
C MET A 924 58.68 19.87 28.67
N HIS A 925 59.25 21.05 28.98
CA HIS A 925 58.48 22.29 29.10
C HIS A 925 57.70 22.64 27.82
N LYS A 926 58.27 22.34 26.64
CA LYS A 926 57.64 22.65 25.37
C LYS A 926 56.60 21.60 24.93
N ARG A 927 56.75 20.34 25.36
CA ARG A 927 55.70 19.31 25.27
C ARG A 927 54.47 19.75 26.05
N THR A 928 54.63 20.15 27.32
CA THR A 928 53.51 20.68 28.13
C THR A 928 52.88 21.96 27.56
N GLN A 929 53.65 22.81 26.86
CA GLN A 929 53.07 23.94 26.12
C GLN A 929 52.23 23.47 24.92
N LEU A 930 52.71 22.52 24.13
CA LEU A 930 51.98 21.97 22.97
C LEU A 930 50.71 21.21 23.38
N GLU A 931 50.78 20.47 24.49
CA GLU A 931 49.63 19.79 25.11
C GLU A 931 48.56 20.80 25.61
N SER A 932 48.99 21.98 26.10
CA SER A 932 48.06 23.05 26.49
C SER A 932 47.45 23.79 25.30
N SER A 933 48.10 23.82 24.14
CA SER A 933 47.69 24.61 22.97
C SER A 933 46.73 23.87 22.03
N LYS A 934 45.59 23.45 22.58
CA LYS A 934 44.43 22.80 21.91
C LYS A 934 44.67 21.42 21.27
N ILE A 935 43.68 20.54 21.48
CA ILE A 935 43.61 19.14 20.99
C ILE A 935 43.24 19.04 19.49
N GLU A 936 43.08 20.17 18.80
CA GLU A 936 42.63 20.23 17.41
C GLU A 936 43.79 19.92 16.42
N TYR A 937 43.72 18.73 15.79
CA TYR A 937 44.41 18.31 14.54
C TYR A 937 45.85 17.72 14.55
N LEU A 938 46.43 17.21 15.65
CA LEU A 938 47.75 16.54 15.61
C LEU A 938 47.88 15.15 16.27
N PRO A 939 47.06 14.16 15.86
CA PRO A 939 47.62 12.79 15.70
C PRO A 939 47.46 12.18 14.30
N LEU A 940 46.43 12.58 13.52
CA LEU A 940 46.09 11.93 12.23
C LEU A 940 46.91 12.44 11.03
N SER A 941 47.80 13.43 11.21
CA SER A 941 48.58 14.05 10.13
C SER A 941 50.05 13.58 10.10
N SER A 942 50.27 12.27 10.16
CA SER A 942 51.59 11.62 10.06
C SER A 942 52.13 11.57 8.61
N ASN A 943 51.28 11.75 7.60
CA ASN A 943 51.58 11.54 6.19
C ASN A 943 52.23 12.74 5.48
N LYS A 944 53.04 13.53 6.18
CA LYS A 944 53.79 14.67 5.61
C LYS A 944 54.97 14.18 4.77
N SER A 945 55.19 14.80 3.61
CA SER A 945 56.32 14.48 2.74
C SER A 945 57.59 15.25 3.15
N ILE A 946 58.74 14.60 2.98
CA ILE A 946 60.06 15.06 3.43
C ILE A 946 61.00 15.13 2.22
N SER A 947 61.69 16.26 2.01
CA SER A 947 62.74 16.34 1.00
C SER A 947 63.95 15.48 1.38
N LEU A 948 64.55 14.79 0.40
CA LEU A 948 65.74 13.96 0.61
C LEU A 948 66.84 14.66 1.42
N ASN A 949 67.09 15.94 1.15
CA ASN A 949 68.11 16.73 1.85
C ASN A 949 67.86 16.84 3.37
N ARG A 950 66.59 16.99 3.78
CA ARG A 950 66.20 17.01 5.20
C ARG A 950 66.36 15.63 5.85
N LEU A 951 66.00 14.57 5.13
CA LEU A 951 66.19 13.19 5.59
C LEU A 951 67.69 12.89 5.82
N LEU A 952 68.55 13.15 4.84
CA LEU A 952 69.97 12.85 4.94
C LEU A 952 70.64 13.62 6.08
N ALA A 953 70.26 14.89 6.31
CA ALA A 953 70.74 15.67 7.45
C ALA A 953 70.37 15.04 8.80
N ILE A 954 69.14 14.53 8.95
CA ILE A 954 68.68 13.84 10.16
C ILE A 954 69.37 12.49 10.32
N TYR A 955 69.51 11.71 9.24
CA TYR A 955 70.23 10.43 9.23
C TYR A 955 71.69 10.58 9.70
N CYS A 956 72.44 11.51 9.13
CA CYS A 956 73.83 11.79 9.53
C CYS A 956 73.95 12.39 10.94
N SER A 957 72.89 13.01 11.48
CA SER A 957 72.84 13.39 12.90
C SER A 957 72.59 12.21 13.83
N LEU A 958 71.80 11.22 13.41
CA LEU A 958 71.40 10.07 14.23
C LEU A 958 72.50 9.01 14.33
N GLN A 959 73.20 8.75 13.23
CA GLN A 959 74.27 7.75 13.19
C GLN A 959 75.60 8.26 13.80
N GLY A 960 75.73 9.57 14.02
CA GLY A 960 76.88 10.20 14.69
C GLY A 960 78.11 10.37 13.80
N ASP A 961 78.53 9.30 13.14
CA ASP A 961 79.74 9.21 12.31
C ASP A 961 79.59 9.92 10.96
N THR A 962 80.70 10.43 10.43
CA THR A 962 80.77 11.07 9.09
C THR A 962 80.91 10.03 8.00
N ILE A 963 79.87 9.20 7.83
CA ILE A 963 79.81 8.19 6.78
C ILE A 963 79.70 8.86 5.41
N PRO A 964 80.53 8.50 4.42
CA PRO A 964 80.42 9.05 3.07
C PRO A 964 79.08 8.67 2.44
N LEU A 965 78.46 9.62 1.73
CA LEU A 965 77.15 9.42 1.10
C LEU A 965 77.27 8.53 -0.16
N THR A 966 77.45 7.23 0.04
CA THR A 966 77.63 6.26 -1.03
C THR A 966 76.31 5.94 -1.74
N THR A 967 76.42 5.38 -2.94
CA THR A 967 75.30 4.81 -3.71
C THR A 967 74.47 3.79 -2.93
N GLN A 968 75.05 3.16 -1.89
CA GLN A 968 74.36 2.20 -1.01
C GLN A 968 73.19 2.83 -0.23
N ILE A 969 73.26 4.13 0.10
CA ILE A 969 72.14 4.82 0.78
C ILE A 969 70.96 5.01 -0.19
N TYR A 970 71.25 5.30 -1.46
CA TYR A 970 70.23 5.42 -2.51
C TYR A 970 69.62 4.06 -2.89
N THR A 971 70.41 2.98 -2.94
CA THR A 971 69.84 1.63 -3.14
C THR A 971 69.02 1.18 -1.92
N GLN A 972 69.43 1.50 -0.70
CA GLN A 972 68.64 1.21 0.50
C GLN A 972 67.34 2.02 0.56
N LEU A 973 67.34 3.29 0.15
CA LEU A 973 66.11 4.07 -0.07
C LEU A 973 65.17 3.38 -1.06
N SER A 974 65.69 2.94 -2.21
CA SER A 974 64.92 2.21 -3.23
C SER A 974 64.36 0.87 -2.72
N LEU A 975 65.15 0.11 -1.94
CA LEU A 975 64.71 -1.14 -1.33
C LEU A 975 63.64 -0.91 -0.24
N LEU A 976 63.74 0.16 0.54
CA LEU A 976 62.75 0.52 1.54
C LEU A 976 61.44 1.06 0.92
N THR A 977 61.49 1.70 -0.26
CA THR A 977 60.28 2.04 -1.02
C THR A 977 59.66 0.84 -1.72
N SER A 978 60.44 -0.08 -2.29
CA SER A 978 59.89 -1.31 -2.90
C SER A 978 59.26 -2.25 -1.86
N MET A 979 59.82 -2.31 -0.64
CA MET A 979 59.21 -2.97 0.53
C MET A 979 57.97 -2.24 1.11
N ARG A 980 57.59 -1.07 0.56
CA ARG A 980 56.50 -0.18 1.01
C ARG A 980 56.60 0.26 2.49
N LEU A 981 57.81 0.34 3.04
CA LEU A 981 58.08 0.91 4.38
C LEU A 981 58.26 2.43 4.33
N ILE A 982 58.60 2.94 3.14
CA ILE A 982 58.61 4.33 2.71
C ILE A 982 57.78 4.39 1.41
N GLU A 983 57.26 5.56 1.08
CA GLU A 983 56.63 5.87 -0.19
C GLU A 983 57.29 7.10 -0.83
N LEU A 984 57.50 7.07 -2.15
CA LEU A 984 58.02 8.23 -2.91
C LEU A 984 56.84 9.08 -3.40
N VAL A 985 56.69 10.27 -2.83
CA VAL A 985 55.66 11.26 -3.18
C VAL A 985 56.17 12.12 -4.33
N GLY A 986 56.31 11.49 -5.51
CA GLY A 986 56.55 12.17 -6.79
C GLY A 986 55.26 12.74 -7.38
N SER A 987 55.36 13.83 -8.12
CA SER A 987 54.22 14.58 -8.67
C SER A 987 53.26 13.73 -9.52
N SER A 988 52.01 13.60 -9.06
CA SER A 988 50.89 13.10 -9.85
C SER A 988 50.34 14.18 -10.80
N ASN A 989 51.24 14.77 -11.60
CA ASN A 989 50.88 15.55 -12.78
C ASN A 989 51.01 14.60 -13.98
N GLU A 990 50.23 14.80 -15.04
CA GLU A 990 49.83 13.76 -16.00
C GLU A 990 50.95 13.13 -16.85
N THR A 991 52.19 13.61 -16.74
CA THR A 991 53.37 12.94 -17.29
C THR A 991 54.06 12.12 -16.19
N GLY A 992 54.14 10.79 -16.37
CA GLY A 992 54.70 9.83 -15.41
C GLY A 992 56.23 9.92 -15.19
N ILE A 993 56.82 11.10 -15.32
CA ILE A 993 58.25 11.37 -15.21
C ILE A 993 58.56 11.64 -13.73
N ILE A 994 59.23 10.68 -13.09
CA ILE A 994 59.72 10.85 -11.71
C ILE A 994 60.72 12.01 -11.69
N ASN A 995 60.39 13.10 -10.99
CA ASN A 995 61.25 14.27 -10.90
C ASN A 995 62.44 14.01 -9.96
N LEU A 996 63.51 13.44 -10.53
CA LEU A 996 64.72 12.96 -9.85
C LEU A 996 65.49 14.05 -9.08
N ASN A 997 65.23 15.33 -9.35
CA ASN A 997 65.98 16.46 -8.78
C ASN A 997 65.66 16.72 -7.30
N GLU A 998 64.40 16.54 -6.89
CA GLU A 998 63.97 16.64 -5.48
C GLU A 998 62.96 15.54 -5.11
N PRO A 999 63.40 14.28 -4.92
CA PRO A 999 62.53 13.23 -4.45
C PRO A 999 62.04 13.51 -3.01
N LYS A 1000 60.71 13.49 -2.82
CA LYS A 1000 60.04 13.70 -1.54
C LYS A 1000 59.51 12.36 -1.02
N TYR A 1001 59.81 12.01 0.23
CA TYR A 1001 59.48 10.71 0.82
C TYR A 1001 58.45 10.83 1.95
N ARG A 1002 57.61 9.80 2.11
CA ARG A 1002 56.62 9.65 3.19
C ARG A 1002 56.89 8.36 3.96
N CYS A 1003 56.81 8.38 5.29
CA CYS A 1003 56.83 7.16 6.09
C CYS A 1003 55.43 6.51 6.08
N THR A 1004 55.34 5.26 5.64
CA THR A 1004 54.11 4.44 5.70
C THR A 1004 54.09 3.50 6.90
N SER A 1005 55.20 3.39 7.63
CA SER A 1005 55.37 2.49 8.77
C SER A 1005 54.68 3.01 10.04
N SER A 1006 54.01 2.11 10.77
CA SER A 1006 53.32 2.47 12.02
C SER A 1006 54.27 2.82 13.16
N ASN A 1007 53.80 3.64 14.11
CA ASN A 1007 54.57 4.05 15.31
C ASN A 1007 55.13 2.82 16.05
N ASP A 1008 54.30 1.83 16.31
CA ASP A 1008 54.69 0.63 17.08
C ASP A 1008 55.59 -0.32 16.29
N TYR A 1009 55.62 -0.22 14.96
CA TYR A 1009 56.66 -0.88 14.15
C TYR A 1009 58.00 -0.14 14.31
N VAL A 1010 58.04 1.18 14.14
CA VAL A 1010 59.30 1.95 14.23
C VAL A 1010 59.87 1.95 15.65
N ARG A 1011 59.02 1.98 16.69
CA ARG A 1011 59.44 1.78 18.10
C ARG A 1011 60.08 0.40 18.32
N ARG A 1012 59.51 -0.68 17.78
CA ARG A 1012 60.12 -2.02 17.84
C ARG A 1012 61.44 -2.10 17.06
N VAL A 1013 61.50 -1.49 15.87
CA VAL A 1013 62.74 -1.39 15.08
C VAL A 1013 63.82 -0.66 15.88
N ALA A 1014 63.50 0.45 16.55
CA ALA A 1014 64.47 1.21 17.35
C ALA A 1014 64.89 0.50 18.65
N ALA A 1015 63.96 -0.22 19.30
CA ALA A 1015 64.29 -1.11 20.42
C ALA A 1015 65.31 -2.18 20.02
N SER A 1016 65.26 -2.69 18.78
CA SER A 1016 66.28 -3.61 18.22
C SER A 1016 67.65 -2.98 17.90
N ILE A 1017 67.88 -1.73 18.35
CA ILE A 1017 69.15 -0.98 18.25
C ILE A 1017 69.42 -0.20 19.56
N ASP A 1018 68.70 -0.50 20.64
CA ASP A 1018 68.68 0.25 21.91
C ASP A 1018 68.39 1.77 21.78
N PHE A 1019 67.82 2.19 20.65
CA PHE A 1019 67.67 3.60 20.31
C PHE A 1019 66.39 4.20 20.90
N LYS A 1020 66.53 5.06 21.90
CA LYS A 1020 65.41 5.61 22.70
C LYS A 1020 64.68 6.76 22.02
N ILE A 1021 63.91 6.44 20.96
CA ILE A 1021 63.10 7.35 20.12
C ILE A 1021 62.35 8.43 20.91
N ASP A 1022 61.70 8.11 22.04
CA ASP A 1022 60.82 9.04 22.76
C ASP A 1022 61.57 10.23 23.42
N ASN A 1023 62.91 10.29 23.32
CA ASN A 1023 63.70 11.48 23.64
C ASN A 1023 63.77 12.51 22.50
N LEU A 1024 63.25 12.19 21.31
CA LEU A 1024 63.37 12.96 20.06
C LEU A 1024 62.02 13.24 19.38
N ILE A 1025 60.92 12.62 19.79
CA ILE A 1025 59.57 13.03 19.39
C ILE A 1025 59.13 14.17 20.32
N LEU A 1026 58.60 15.26 19.74
CA LEU A 1026 58.10 16.44 20.48
C LEU A 1026 56.59 16.38 20.84
N VAL A 1027 55.92 15.28 20.47
CA VAL A 1027 54.49 14.98 20.66
C VAL A 1027 54.35 13.68 21.44
#